data_AF-A0A7C6X9T3-F1
#
_entry.id   AF-A0A7C6X9T3-F1
#
_cell.length_a   1.000
_cell.length_b   1.000
_cell.length_c   1.000
_cell.angle_alpha   90.00
_cell.angle_beta   90.00
_cell.angle_gamma   90.00
#
_symmetry.space_group_name_H-M   'P 1'
#
loop_
_entity.id
_entity.type
_entity.pdbx_description
1 polymer ?
#
loop_
_entity_poly.entity_id
_entity_poly.type
_entity_poly.pdbx_seq_one_letter_code
_entity_poly.pdbx_strand_id
1 'polypeptide(L)'
;MIHLSWRNTRRFLAIIAALPALAAASPATAAIKIDPKEIMRVEEVRPGMKGVGRTVFQGVKIEPFDVTVLGVLPKENLGRPLILVRMDGGPIVKREANIIGGMSGSPVYINGRLVGAVAYGQTFPREPIAMLTPIEDMLEALDPALPDKPSWASERHATAPGLLTSPLGPGERELESPVRIGDRTYERIAFRAQPYHVEKARRPRPGTLEMAPIATPAMVSGVSSRSLERLAETFAPFGVEPVSGPGAMKYDKPIPLVPGSAAGASLVVGDIDMTAVGTVTYRKGNQILAFGHPFLQMGAVDLPLTTAWVHDVFPSIQRSFKIASPVKIVGSVRQDRPWGISAHIGQQSDLIPLEATIKDYGAQRRKTIRARVVDNRFLTPQLIAMVANEAIFRIRSVPGDATARVRTRITTDRLGTIERENLYYDALGIDAAALGDLLMALGMLNNNPWERVGIRGVQIDVNIDNSRRTAVIERAVVDREKYQPGDTVQVDVTLRPWEREPVKRTLSVRIPEYAPNGRVTLRVHGGSASGLPMAAQAGAGGAMMRTAPSPLPPSTSLRQMVQHYVEKERNDELVATLSLPSFTANIDGQKMSAVPPTLLDVLRNPRNSGVRLQNDEVKASDVTPWVISGMAAVSLTIERKSYSEKGGTPSAPPVPQPQQPKPTPSPAPGGVQPAFDLDEPDAGILRNGVTGAPALSRPASMVRFAVVQSGAVSPNGEAKLPPTPAGEAVAESKQEQKSGADAKKAEAKKPEVDASKPVKAAGRSPMVWRQESAEAFERGRLDGVAVSTRGEITLAPSIQKARSLDATYVWSLLAAKDALYAGTGDRGIVYRIAGESATPVLKTGELQVLALAQDAAGNLYAGTAPNGSLYRLTPEGKSELFWRGPEQYILSLAVDAQGNLYAGTSPHGGIYRITPDGQGTLLARIPDPYVVSLAISGGNLYASGGMGAVVYRITDDSKVSTLFDPAQGNTASLITVDPAGQLYVGTSPLGAIYRVERDGRATLLHEKSSAGINALAADGRGALWAAAGDTIYRVSGSPERPVVEKIQHPSAPRFLALATDEAGQVVVGSATGDVYRLATDSLRRGVLESAVRDAGSVARWGRLTWQARVPTGTRVVLQTRTGNSGEPDSTWSPWSAEQTRSGATVASPPGRYFQYRAILTSEDPAARPVLSEVAVVYLAHNQKPK
;
A
#
# COMPACT_ATOMS: atom_id res chain seq x y z
N MET A 1 28.18 15.49 27.64
CA MET A 1 29.61 15.14 27.47
C MET A 1 29.75 13.64 27.43
N ILE A 2 30.44 13.10 26.41
CA ILE A 2 31.25 11.86 26.43
C ILE A 2 31.96 11.77 25.05
N HIS A 3 33.22 11.32 25.03
CA HIS A 3 34.03 11.26 23.81
C HIS A 3 33.91 9.91 23.08
N LEU A 4 33.62 9.94 21.77
CA LEU A 4 33.95 8.91 20.78
C LEU A 4 33.93 9.58 19.39
N SER A 5 34.80 9.34 18.41
CA SER A 5 36.14 8.72 18.43
C SER A 5 36.96 9.29 17.27
N TRP A 6 38.20 9.73 17.52
CA TRP A 6 38.99 10.58 16.61
C TRP A 6 39.73 9.79 15.49
N ARG A 7 39.01 8.92 14.75
CA ARG A 7 39.64 8.03 13.74
C ARG A 7 39.05 8.00 12.32
N ASN A 8 37.84 8.50 12.05
CA ASN A 8 37.25 8.44 10.71
C ASN A 8 37.49 9.69 9.82
N THR A 9 37.92 10.82 10.39
CA THR A 9 38.02 12.11 9.67
C THR A 9 39.01 12.08 8.49
N ARG A 10 40.02 11.19 8.51
CA ARG A 10 41.00 11.04 7.41
C ARG A 10 40.50 10.26 6.18
N ARG A 11 39.34 9.58 6.24
CA ARG A 11 38.73 8.97 5.03
C ARG A 11 37.72 9.88 4.33
N PHE A 12 37.09 10.82 5.04
CA PHE A 12 36.16 11.78 4.43
C PHE A 12 36.85 12.88 3.62
N LEU A 13 38.00 13.39 4.08
CA LEU A 13 38.75 14.43 3.36
C LEU A 13 39.52 13.91 2.12
N ALA A 14 39.83 12.62 2.05
CA ALA A 14 40.49 12.01 0.89
C ALA A 14 39.59 11.94 -0.36
N ILE A 15 38.26 11.85 -0.19
CA ILE A 15 37.31 11.77 -1.32
C ILE A 15 37.06 13.16 -1.94
N ILE A 16 37.15 14.23 -1.14
CA ILE A 16 36.95 15.61 -1.61
C ILE A 16 38.16 16.12 -2.42
N ALA A 17 39.37 15.61 -2.15
CA ALA A 17 40.60 16.02 -2.85
C ALA A 17 40.84 15.30 -4.20
N ALA A 18 40.12 14.21 -4.50
CA ALA A 18 40.32 13.40 -5.70
C ALA A 18 39.37 13.72 -6.86
N LEU A 19 38.48 14.71 -6.70
CA LEU A 19 37.39 15.01 -7.64
C LEU A 19 37.60 16.06 -8.75
N PRO A 20 38.75 16.76 -8.93
CA PRO A 20 38.96 17.59 -10.13
C PRO A 20 39.44 16.79 -11.36
N ALA A 21 39.88 15.54 -11.18
CA ALA A 21 40.62 14.78 -12.21
C ALA A 21 39.75 13.94 -13.17
N LEU A 22 38.44 13.79 -12.90
CA LEU A 22 37.49 13.12 -13.81
C LEU A 22 36.45 14.06 -14.43
N ALA A 23 36.62 15.38 -14.26
CA ALA A 23 35.76 16.42 -14.83
C ALA A 23 36.31 16.99 -16.16
N ALA A 24 37.02 16.15 -16.94
CA ALA A 24 37.73 16.55 -18.17
C ALA A 24 37.43 15.62 -19.37
N ALA A 25 36.26 14.98 -19.38
CA ALA A 25 35.76 14.16 -20.48
C ALA A 25 34.26 14.41 -20.71
N SER A 26 33.85 15.67 -20.76
CA SER A 26 32.56 16.04 -21.36
C SER A 26 32.54 15.47 -22.79
N PRO A 27 31.52 14.69 -23.19
CA PRO A 27 31.34 14.37 -24.59
C PRO A 27 31.16 15.71 -25.32
N ALA A 28 32.09 16.04 -26.22
CA ALA A 28 32.05 17.31 -26.92
C ALA A 28 30.76 17.35 -27.74
N THR A 29 29.80 18.18 -27.31
CA THR A 29 28.50 18.32 -27.98
C THR A 29 28.78 18.64 -29.43
N ALA A 30 28.31 17.77 -30.34
CA ALA A 30 28.61 17.87 -31.77
C ALA A 30 27.78 19.00 -32.37
N ALA A 31 28.17 20.25 -32.05
CA ALA A 31 27.47 21.47 -32.36
C ALA A 31 27.04 21.46 -33.83
N ILE A 32 25.71 21.53 -34.03
CA ILE A 32 25.10 21.29 -35.33
C ILE A 32 25.68 22.29 -36.32
N LYS A 33 26.48 21.78 -37.27
CA LYS A 33 27.20 22.61 -38.23
C LYS A 33 26.21 23.38 -39.11
N ILE A 34 26.01 24.64 -38.78
CA ILE A 34 25.29 25.62 -39.60
C ILE A 34 26.14 25.90 -40.83
N ASP A 35 25.63 25.62 -42.04
CA ASP A 35 26.25 26.10 -43.27
C ASP A 35 25.85 27.57 -43.51
N PRO A 36 26.79 28.53 -43.49
CA PRO A 36 26.48 29.95 -43.69
C PRO A 36 26.00 30.28 -45.12
N LYS A 37 26.05 29.32 -46.06
CA LYS A 37 25.45 29.46 -47.41
C LYS A 37 23.97 29.07 -47.45
N GLU A 38 23.53 28.16 -46.57
CA GLU A 38 22.11 27.74 -46.49
C GLU A 38 21.34 28.54 -45.44
N ILE A 39 22.00 28.93 -44.35
CA ILE A 39 21.40 29.56 -43.18
C ILE A 39 21.96 30.96 -42.95
N MET A 40 21.08 31.89 -42.56
CA MET A 40 21.42 33.19 -42.01
C MET A 40 21.24 33.13 -40.50
N ARG A 41 22.26 33.55 -39.75
CA ARG A 41 22.18 33.63 -38.29
C ARG A 41 21.38 34.85 -37.85
N VAL A 42 20.76 34.78 -36.68
CA VAL A 42 19.99 35.90 -36.11
C VAL A 42 20.84 37.15 -35.87
N GLU A 43 22.14 36.97 -35.59
CA GLU A 43 23.10 38.08 -35.43
C GLU A 43 23.35 38.89 -36.71
N GLU A 44 23.03 38.35 -37.89
CA GLU A 44 23.13 39.04 -39.19
C GLU A 44 21.88 39.89 -39.50
N VAL A 45 20.75 39.61 -38.83
CA VAL A 45 19.42 40.16 -39.18
C VAL A 45 19.27 41.62 -38.73
N ARG A 46 18.77 42.49 -39.60
CA ARG A 46 18.55 43.92 -39.32
C ARG A 46 17.15 44.38 -39.72
N PRO A 47 16.56 45.39 -39.04
CA PRO A 47 15.33 46.04 -39.49
C PRO A 47 15.40 46.49 -40.95
N GLY A 48 14.28 46.43 -41.66
CA GLY A 48 14.18 46.82 -43.07
C GLY A 48 14.68 45.76 -44.08
N MET A 49 15.32 44.68 -43.63
CA MET A 49 15.65 43.56 -44.51
C MET A 49 14.37 42.92 -45.08
N LYS A 50 14.37 42.64 -46.38
CA LYS A 50 13.29 41.94 -47.08
C LYS A 50 13.61 40.47 -47.29
N GLY A 51 12.59 39.62 -47.24
CA GLY A 51 12.70 38.19 -47.44
C GLY A 51 11.44 37.59 -48.06
N VAL A 52 11.48 36.26 -48.26
CA VAL A 52 10.37 35.48 -48.80
C VAL A 52 10.10 34.30 -47.87
N GLY A 53 8.88 34.24 -47.34
CA GLY A 53 8.33 33.05 -46.68
C GLY A 53 7.72 32.07 -47.68
N ARG A 54 7.58 30.79 -47.29
CA ARG A 54 6.94 29.75 -48.13
C ARG A 54 5.94 28.93 -47.33
N THR A 55 4.73 28.71 -47.88
CA THR A 55 3.73 27.83 -47.25
C THR A 55 2.72 27.32 -48.28
N VAL A 56 1.98 26.25 -47.96
CA VAL A 56 0.82 25.81 -48.75
C VAL A 56 -0.43 26.57 -48.29
N PHE A 57 -1.06 27.31 -49.21
CA PHE A 57 -2.38 27.94 -49.01
C PHE A 57 -3.53 27.06 -49.53
N GLN A 58 -3.31 26.27 -50.58
CA GLN A 58 -4.31 25.38 -51.18
C GLN A 58 -3.67 24.17 -51.86
N GLY A 59 -4.37 23.03 -51.80
CA GLY A 59 -3.92 21.72 -52.26
C GLY A 59 -2.64 21.28 -51.55
N VAL A 60 -1.60 21.08 -52.37
CA VAL A 60 -0.22 20.78 -51.93
C VAL A 60 0.81 21.74 -52.54
N LYS A 61 0.33 22.83 -53.16
CA LYS A 61 1.17 23.80 -53.87
C LYS A 61 1.83 24.72 -52.84
N ILE A 62 3.16 24.70 -52.77
CA ILE A 62 3.94 25.65 -51.98
C ILE A 62 3.95 26.98 -52.73
N GLU A 63 3.54 28.06 -52.06
CA GLU A 63 3.52 29.41 -52.63
C GLU A 63 4.33 30.39 -51.75
N PRO A 64 4.98 31.39 -52.36
CA PRO A 64 5.74 32.41 -51.64
C PRO A 64 4.82 33.48 -51.03
N PHE A 65 5.26 34.09 -49.93
CA PHE A 65 4.72 35.34 -49.40
C PHE A 65 5.88 36.27 -49.01
N ASP A 66 5.71 37.57 -49.24
CA ASP A 66 6.79 38.55 -49.04
C ASP A 66 6.81 39.01 -47.58
N VAL A 67 8.01 39.23 -47.01
CA VAL A 67 8.17 39.73 -45.64
C VAL A 67 9.20 40.84 -45.51
N THR A 68 8.97 41.75 -44.56
CA THR A 68 9.96 42.74 -44.10
C THR A 68 10.23 42.54 -42.61
N VAL A 69 11.50 42.54 -42.23
CA VAL A 69 11.95 42.51 -40.83
C VAL A 69 11.65 43.86 -40.18
N LEU A 70 10.87 43.83 -39.10
CA LEU A 70 10.60 44.99 -38.25
C LEU A 70 11.67 45.15 -37.16
N GLY A 71 12.20 44.03 -36.64
CA GLY A 71 13.27 44.03 -35.66
C GLY A 71 13.68 42.64 -35.18
N VAL A 72 14.67 42.59 -34.30
CA VAL A 72 15.08 41.40 -33.55
C VAL A 72 14.87 41.72 -32.07
N LEU A 73 14.16 40.85 -31.35
CA LEU A 73 13.84 41.01 -29.93
C LEU A 73 14.80 40.11 -29.14
N PRO A 74 15.82 40.65 -28.46
CA PRO A 74 16.80 39.86 -27.73
C PRO A 74 16.19 39.25 -26.46
N LYS A 75 16.65 38.05 -26.09
CA LYS A 75 16.31 37.32 -24.85
C LYS A 75 14.83 36.95 -24.63
N GLU A 76 13.92 37.42 -25.47
CA GLU A 76 12.48 37.24 -25.28
C GLU A 76 11.98 35.79 -25.37
N ASN A 77 12.81 34.85 -25.82
CA ASN A 77 12.47 33.44 -25.98
C ASN A 77 13.33 32.53 -25.07
N LEU A 78 13.01 32.47 -23.78
CA LEU A 78 13.86 31.82 -22.74
C LEU A 78 15.34 32.28 -22.75
N GLY A 79 15.60 33.55 -23.01
CA GLY A 79 16.96 34.07 -23.15
C GLY A 79 17.52 34.01 -24.57
N ARG A 80 16.78 33.44 -25.53
CA ARG A 80 17.09 33.46 -26.98
C ARG A 80 16.29 34.54 -27.71
N PRO A 81 16.70 34.96 -28.92
CA PRO A 81 16.03 36.04 -29.65
C PRO A 81 14.82 35.58 -30.48
N LEU A 82 13.98 36.52 -30.89
CA LEU A 82 12.91 36.34 -31.89
C LEU A 82 13.02 37.39 -32.99
N ILE A 83 12.67 37.04 -34.22
CA ILE A 83 12.69 37.97 -35.36
C ILE A 83 11.27 38.44 -35.64
N LEU A 84 10.99 39.72 -35.42
CA LEU A 84 9.68 40.32 -35.70
C LEU A 84 9.58 40.70 -37.18
N VAL A 85 8.54 40.26 -37.86
CA VAL A 85 8.29 40.51 -39.29
C VAL A 85 6.85 40.94 -39.55
N ARG A 86 6.64 41.66 -40.65
CA ARG A 86 5.33 41.82 -41.29
C ARG A 86 5.32 41.09 -42.62
N MET A 87 4.16 40.57 -43.02
CA MET A 87 3.96 39.93 -44.33
C MET A 87 3.36 40.94 -45.31
N ASP A 88 4.17 41.48 -46.21
CA ASP A 88 3.82 42.61 -47.07
C ASP A 88 3.17 42.20 -48.42
N GLY A 89 3.19 40.91 -48.78
CA GLY A 89 2.74 40.45 -50.09
C GLY A 89 2.44 38.96 -50.23
N GLY A 90 2.00 38.56 -51.42
CA GLY A 90 1.65 37.17 -51.74
C GLY A 90 0.21 36.75 -51.39
N PRO A 91 -0.07 35.43 -51.35
CA PRO A 91 -1.42 34.88 -51.21
C PRO A 91 -2.12 35.13 -49.86
N ILE A 92 -1.39 35.60 -48.84
CA ILE A 92 -1.95 35.98 -47.53
C ILE A 92 -2.64 37.35 -47.61
N VAL A 93 -1.93 38.38 -48.08
CA VAL A 93 -2.48 39.75 -48.24
C VAL A 93 -3.64 39.76 -49.25
N LYS A 94 -3.51 39.00 -50.34
CA LYS A 94 -4.58 38.84 -51.36
C LYS A 94 -5.86 38.16 -50.87
N ARG A 95 -5.85 37.55 -49.68
CA ARG A 95 -7.02 36.94 -49.02
C ARG A 95 -7.56 37.78 -47.85
N GLU A 96 -6.99 38.96 -47.62
CA GLU A 96 -7.23 39.78 -46.41
C GLU A 96 -7.02 38.98 -45.11
N ALA A 97 -6.17 37.95 -45.17
CA ALA A 97 -5.93 37.04 -44.07
C ALA A 97 -4.87 37.61 -43.12
N ASN A 98 -5.23 37.69 -41.84
CA ASN A 98 -4.26 37.81 -40.75
C ASN A 98 -3.45 36.51 -40.59
N ILE A 99 -2.52 36.46 -39.63
CA ILE A 99 -1.69 35.28 -39.36
C ILE A 99 -2.54 34.00 -39.23
N ILE A 100 -2.15 32.97 -39.98
CA ILE A 100 -3.00 31.81 -40.29
C ILE A 100 -2.64 30.61 -39.40
N GLY A 101 -3.58 30.13 -38.60
CA GLY A 101 -3.47 28.83 -37.90
C GLY A 101 -3.10 27.71 -38.87
N GLY A 102 -2.02 26.98 -38.59
CA GLY A 102 -1.43 25.99 -39.50
C GLY A 102 -0.41 26.51 -40.52
N MET A 103 -0.04 27.81 -40.48
CA MET A 103 1.20 28.32 -41.10
C MET A 103 2.42 28.22 -40.18
N SER A 104 2.26 27.74 -38.94
CA SER A 104 3.36 27.48 -38.02
C SER A 104 4.41 26.57 -38.66
N GLY A 105 5.68 26.99 -38.61
CA GLY A 105 6.79 26.29 -39.28
C GLY A 105 7.01 26.71 -40.75
N SER A 106 6.34 27.76 -41.25
CA SER A 106 6.59 28.26 -42.61
C SER A 106 7.98 28.91 -42.67
N PRO A 107 8.93 28.38 -43.46
CA PRO A 107 10.30 28.88 -43.50
C PRO A 107 10.39 30.23 -44.20
N VAL A 108 11.25 31.10 -43.69
CA VAL A 108 11.53 32.45 -44.22
C VAL A 108 12.98 32.54 -44.65
N TYR A 109 13.20 33.10 -45.84
CA TYR A 109 14.51 33.26 -46.45
C TYR A 109 14.84 34.74 -46.66
N ILE A 110 16.03 35.17 -46.24
CA ILE A 110 16.59 36.51 -46.51
C ILE A 110 17.87 36.31 -47.33
N ASN A 111 18.00 37.02 -48.45
CA ASN A 111 19.11 36.84 -49.41
C ASN A 111 19.34 35.36 -49.82
N GLY A 112 18.24 34.60 -49.96
CA GLY A 112 18.26 33.16 -50.29
C GLY A 112 18.56 32.21 -49.11
N ARG A 113 19.00 32.72 -47.96
CA ARG A 113 19.38 31.92 -46.78
C ARG A 113 18.23 31.81 -45.78
N LEU A 114 18.00 30.62 -45.24
CA LEU A 114 16.97 30.34 -44.23
C LEU A 114 17.33 31.05 -42.92
N VAL A 115 16.42 31.86 -42.39
CA VAL A 115 16.64 32.63 -41.15
C VAL A 115 15.83 32.11 -39.96
N GLY A 116 14.68 31.48 -40.22
CA GLY A 116 13.77 31.00 -39.20
C GLY A 116 12.42 30.60 -39.77
N ALA A 117 11.46 30.31 -38.88
CA ALA A 117 10.11 29.90 -39.24
C ALA A 117 9.03 30.69 -38.51
N VAL A 118 7.93 30.99 -39.21
CA VAL A 118 6.75 31.66 -38.64
C VAL A 118 6.21 30.86 -37.46
N ALA A 119 6.11 31.49 -36.28
CA ALA A 119 5.86 30.81 -35.01
C ALA A 119 4.82 31.50 -34.11
N TYR A 120 4.88 32.83 -33.99
CA TYR A 120 3.99 33.60 -33.12
C TYR A 120 3.20 34.64 -33.93
N GLY A 121 1.98 34.95 -33.51
CA GLY A 121 1.14 35.97 -34.12
C GLY A 121 0.57 36.94 -33.08
N GLN A 122 0.16 38.12 -33.52
CA GLN A 122 -0.54 39.09 -32.68
C GLN A 122 -1.99 38.66 -32.42
N THR A 123 -2.52 38.95 -31.23
CA THR A 123 -3.95 38.78 -30.92
C THR A 123 -4.75 40.00 -31.42
N PHE A 124 -5.79 39.78 -32.23
CA PHE A 124 -6.55 40.81 -32.97
C PHE A 124 -5.69 41.81 -33.80
N PRO A 125 -4.89 41.35 -34.78
CA PRO A 125 -4.07 42.23 -35.62
C PRO A 125 -4.90 43.07 -36.61
N ARG A 126 -4.36 44.24 -36.98
CA ARG A 126 -4.76 45.00 -38.18
C ARG A 126 -3.83 44.80 -39.38
N GLU A 127 -2.62 44.29 -39.14
CA GLU A 127 -1.61 43.97 -40.15
C GLU A 127 -1.10 42.54 -39.85
N PRO A 128 -0.71 41.73 -40.87
CA PRO A 128 -0.19 40.38 -40.67
C PRO A 128 1.24 40.42 -40.09
N ILE A 129 1.33 40.66 -38.79
CA ILE A 129 2.57 40.75 -38.00
C ILE A 129 2.79 39.41 -37.27
N ALA A 130 4.00 38.87 -37.41
CA ALA A 130 4.41 37.62 -36.79
C ALA A 130 5.81 37.72 -36.19
N MET A 131 6.16 36.78 -35.30
CA MET A 131 7.56 36.51 -34.99
C MET A 131 7.98 35.15 -35.54
N LEU A 132 9.24 35.11 -35.98
CA LEU A 132 9.94 33.91 -36.39
C LEU A 132 10.77 33.38 -35.22
N THR A 133 10.72 32.07 -35.01
CA THR A 133 11.74 31.34 -34.25
C THR A 133 12.98 31.19 -35.13
N PRO A 134 14.18 31.60 -34.68
CA PRO A 134 15.42 31.45 -35.45
C PRO A 134 15.71 29.99 -35.82
N ILE A 135 16.21 29.73 -37.03
CA ILE A 135 16.50 28.36 -37.48
C ILE A 135 17.59 27.70 -36.62
N GLU A 136 18.56 28.48 -36.13
CA GLU A 136 19.58 28.05 -35.18
C GLU A 136 19.01 27.45 -33.88
N ASP A 137 17.85 27.93 -33.43
CA ASP A 137 17.14 27.36 -32.27
C ASP A 137 16.37 26.09 -32.65
N MET A 138 15.65 26.11 -33.77
CA MET A 138 14.89 24.95 -34.24
C MET A 138 15.78 23.73 -34.50
N LEU A 139 17.03 23.94 -34.92
CA LEU A 139 18.02 22.88 -35.15
C LEU A 139 18.29 22.03 -33.90
N GLU A 140 18.10 22.55 -32.69
CA GLU A 140 18.28 21.80 -31.43
C GLU A 140 17.45 20.50 -31.40
N ALA A 141 16.26 20.48 -32.00
CA ALA A 141 15.43 19.28 -32.07
C ALA A 141 15.98 18.18 -33.01
N LEU A 142 17.10 18.43 -33.71
CA LEU A 142 17.87 17.45 -34.49
C LEU A 142 19.18 16.99 -33.81
N ASP A 143 19.46 17.42 -32.58
CA ASP A 143 20.67 16.98 -31.86
C ASP A 143 20.58 15.47 -31.53
N PRO A 144 21.50 14.62 -32.02
CA PRO A 144 21.51 13.18 -31.75
C PRO A 144 21.83 12.81 -30.29
N ALA A 145 22.18 13.78 -29.43
CA ALA A 145 22.28 13.59 -27.99
C ALA A 145 20.92 13.63 -27.26
N LEU A 146 19.82 14.02 -27.93
CA LEU A 146 18.49 14.02 -27.32
C LEU A 146 17.94 12.60 -27.12
N PRO A 147 17.21 12.32 -26.02
CA PRO A 147 16.57 11.02 -25.82
C PRO A 147 15.53 10.69 -26.92
N ASP A 148 15.61 9.49 -27.50
CA ASP A 148 14.64 9.01 -28.52
C ASP A 148 13.29 8.54 -27.95
N LYS A 149 13.16 8.46 -26.62
CA LYS A 149 11.97 7.96 -25.91
C LYS A 149 11.65 8.82 -24.68
N PRO A 150 10.37 9.04 -24.34
CA PRO A 150 9.97 9.78 -23.14
C PRO A 150 10.49 9.09 -21.87
N SER A 151 10.85 9.90 -20.86
CA SER A 151 11.28 9.41 -19.56
C SER A 151 10.11 9.29 -18.58
N TRP A 152 10.17 8.31 -17.67
CA TRP A 152 9.20 8.11 -16.59
C TRP A 152 8.95 9.37 -15.75
N ALA A 153 9.99 10.21 -15.58
CA ALA A 153 9.90 11.47 -14.84
C ALA A 153 9.27 12.60 -15.66
N SER A 154 9.65 12.76 -16.93
CA SER A 154 9.12 13.84 -17.79
C SER A 154 7.61 13.68 -18.03
N GLU A 155 7.13 12.45 -18.26
CA GLU A 155 5.70 12.15 -18.40
C GLU A 155 4.89 12.51 -17.14
N ARG A 156 5.48 12.44 -15.94
CA ARG A 156 4.82 12.82 -14.67
C ARG A 156 4.84 14.32 -14.36
N HIS A 157 5.76 15.10 -14.95
CA HIS A 157 5.78 16.56 -14.74
C HIS A 157 4.83 17.29 -15.69
N ALA A 158 4.51 16.70 -16.85
CA ALA A 158 3.50 17.23 -17.77
C ALA A 158 2.08 17.32 -17.16
N THR A 159 1.82 16.68 -16.02
CA THR A 159 0.51 16.71 -15.34
C THR A 159 0.40 17.72 -14.20
N ALA A 160 1.41 18.58 -13.99
CA ALA A 160 1.43 19.55 -12.90
C ALA A 160 0.76 20.89 -13.30
N PRO A 161 -0.36 21.29 -12.68
CA PRO A 161 -1.02 22.56 -12.99
C PRO A 161 -0.08 23.75 -12.75
N GLY A 162 0.15 24.55 -13.79
CA GLY A 162 1.02 25.74 -13.77
C GLY A 162 2.37 25.56 -14.50
N LEU A 163 2.89 24.34 -14.61
CA LEU A 163 4.16 24.07 -15.32
C LEU A 163 4.01 24.04 -16.85
N LEU A 164 2.79 23.86 -17.37
CA LEU A 164 2.45 24.01 -18.80
C LEU A 164 2.07 25.45 -19.19
N THR A 165 2.43 26.46 -18.39
CA THR A 165 2.35 27.84 -18.89
C THR A 165 3.40 28.05 -19.98
N SER A 166 3.11 28.89 -20.99
CA SER A 166 4.10 29.24 -22.03
C SER A 166 5.41 29.67 -21.35
N PRO A 167 6.59 29.21 -21.80
CA PRO A 167 7.83 29.35 -21.04
C PRO A 167 8.26 30.80 -20.76
N LEU A 168 7.60 31.76 -21.41
CA LEU A 168 7.89 33.19 -21.33
C LEU A 168 7.12 33.87 -20.16
N GLY A 169 6.12 33.18 -19.62
CA GLY A 169 5.30 33.59 -18.47
C GLY A 169 4.24 34.64 -18.83
N PRO A 170 3.13 34.72 -18.07
CA PRO A 170 2.09 35.75 -18.26
C PRO A 170 2.55 37.10 -17.69
N GLY A 171 3.48 37.77 -18.37
CA GLY A 171 4.05 39.05 -17.95
C GLY A 171 4.29 40.01 -19.12
N GLU A 172 4.05 41.30 -18.86
CA GLU A 172 4.55 42.38 -19.72
C GLU A 172 6.02 42.65 -19.42
N ARG A 173 6.85 42.76 -20.46
CA ARG A 173 8.27 43.12 -20.38
C ARG A 173 8.53 44.40 -21.16
N GLU A 174 9.57 45.14 -20.80
CA GLU A 174 10.05 46.31 -21.55
C GLU A 174 11.05 45.84 -22.62
N LEU A 175 10.94 46.40 -23.82
CA LEU A 175 11.80 46.05 -24.94
C LEU A 175 13.14 46.80 -24.83
N GLU A 176 14.26 46.11 -25.07
CA GLU A 176 15.61 46.73 -25.10
C GLU A 176 15.73 47.86 -26.15
N SER A 177 14.79 47.95 -27.11
CA SER A 177 14.58 49.12 -27.97
C SER A 177 13.11 49.17 -28.44
N PRO A 178 12.44 50.33 -28.44
CA PRO A 178 11.06 50.46 -28.91
C PRO A 178 10.90 50.11 -30.40
N VAL A 179 9.85 49.39 -30.74
CA VAL A 179 9.53 48.98 -32.12
C VAL A 179 8.42 49.87 -32.67
N ARG A 180 8.62 50.48 -33.85
CA ARG A 180 7.55 51.19 -34.56
C ARG A 180 6.86 50.28 -35.57
N ILE A 181 5.52 50.24 -35.52
CA ILE A 181 4.67 49.55 -36.50
C ILE A 181 3.57 50.53 -36.93
N GLY A 182 3.58 50.91 -38.21
CA GLY A 182 2.75 52.01 -38.73
C GLY A 182 3.00 53.30 -37.94
N ASP A 183 1.93 53.89 -37.41
CA ASP A 183 1.98 55.11 -36.58
C ASP A 183 2.12 54.86 -35.08
N ARG A 184 2.34 53.61 -34.66
CA ARG A 184 2.42 53.24 -33.25
C ARG A 184 3.82 52.79 -32.87
N THR A 185 4.34 53.34 -31.78
CA THR A 185 5.52 52.83 -31.09
C THR A 185 5.06 51.84 -30.02
N TYR A 186 5.79 50.73 -29.91
CA TYR A 186 5.61 49.69 -28.92
C TYR A 186 6.89 49.61 -28.07
N GLU A 187 6.74 49.86 -26.78
CA GLU A 187 7.83 49.91 -25.79
C GLU A 187 7.86 48.65 -24.91
N ARG A 188 6.78 47.86 -24.98
CA ARG A 188 6.57 46.65 -24.18
C ARG A 188 6.12 45.48 -25.05
N ILE A 189 6.40 44.26 -24.61
CA ILE A 189 5.85 43.03 -25.19
C ILE A 189 5.19 42.18 -24.11
N ALA A 190 4.12 41.48 -24.46
CA ALA A 190 3.45 40.53 -23.56
C ALA A 190 3.18 39.22 -24.30
N PHE A 191 3.71 38.11 -23.76
CA PHE A 191 3.47 36.77 -24.27
C PHE A 191 2.27 36.14 -23.57
N ARG A 192 1.20 35.89 -24.33
CA ARG A 192 0.03 35.16 -23.82
C ARG A 192 0.27 33.65 -23.98
N ALA A 193 0.08 32.91 -22.88
CA ALA A 193 0.22 31.45 -22.88
C ALA A 193 -0.88 30.74 -23.69
N GLN A 194 -2.04 31.38 -23.83
CA GLN A 194 -3.16 30.95 -24.66
C GLN A 194 -3.74 32.18 -25.37
N PRO A 195 -4.13 32.10 -26.64
CA PRO A 195 -4.49 33.28 -27.40
C PRO A 195 -5.87 33.90 -27.06
N TYR A 196 -6.81 33.15 -26.45
CA TYR A 196 -8.22 33.60 -26.33
C TYR A 196 -8.93 33.43 -24.97
N HIS A 197 -8.28 33.05 -23.87
CA HIS A 197 -8.94 33.09 -22.54
C HIS A 197 -8.98 34.52 -21.97
N VAL A 198 -10.07 35.23 -22.27
CA VAL A 198 -10.25 36.66 -21.94
C VAL A 198 -10.65 36.88 -20.46
N GLU A 199 -11.42 35.97 -19.86
CA GLU A 199 -12.22 36.25 -18.65
C GLU A 199 -11.45 36.59 -17.36
N LYS A 200 -10.14 36.34 -17.28
CA LYS A 200 -9.31 36.63 -16.10
C LYS A 200 -8.02 37.41 -16.40
N ALA A 201 -7.78 37.78 -17.65
CA ALA A 201 -6.59 38.55 -18.01
C ALA A 201 -6.81 40.05 -17.78
N ARG A 202 -5.83 40.73 -17.18
CA ARG A 202 -5.78 42.20 -17.26
C ARG A 202 -5.67 42.62 -18.73
N ARG A 203 -6.30 43.76 -19.09
CA ARG A 203 -6.00 44.45 -20.34
C ARG A 203 -4.52 44.91 -20.31
N PRO A 204 -3.78 44.79 -21.42
CA PRO A 204 -2.39 45.26 -21.48
C PRO A 204 -2.31 46.78 -21.31
N ARG A 205 -1.16 47.27 -20.87
CA ARG A 205 -0.84 48.69 -20.93
C ARG A 205 -0.79 49.19 -22.38
N PRO A 206 -1.21 50.45 -22.67
CA PRO A 206 -0.91 51.10 -23.94
C PRO A 206 0.58 51.00 -24.28
N GLY A 207 0.92 50.88 -25.57
CA GLY A 207 2.31 50.66 -26.02
C GLY A 207 2.82 49.21 -25.87
N THR A 208 1.98 48.27 -25.45
CA THR A 208 2.34 46.83 -25.38
C THR A 208 1.95 46.07 -26.65
N LEU A 209 2.90 45.32 -27.21
CA LEU A 209 2.66 44.37 -28.29
C LEU A 209 2.27 43.02 -27.68
N GLU A 210 1.01 42.59 -27.87
CA GLU A 210 0.56 41.27 -27.41
C GLU A 210 0.78 40.19 -28.47
N MET A 211 1.55 39.16 -28.12
CA MET A 211 1.86 38.03 -29.00
C MET A 211 1.52 36.70 -28.33
N ALA A 212 1.13 35.71 -29.13
CA ALA A 212 0.89 34.34 -28.69
C ALA A 212 1.49 33.35 -29.71
N PRO A 213 1.81 32.10 -29.30
CA PRO A 213 2.06 31.03 -30.26
C PRO A 213 0.87 30.92 -31.23
N ILE A 214 1.15 30.67 -32.51
CA ILE A 214 0.08 30.50 -33.51
C ILE A 214 -0.74 29.26 -33.12
N ALA A 215 -2.02 29.49 -32.78
CA ALA A 215 -2.94 28.42 -32.41
C ALA A 215 -2.85 27.29 -33.43
N THR A 216 -2.59 26.07 -32.94
CA THR A 216 -2.44 24.89 -33.77
C THR A 216 -3.81 24.20 -33.88
N PRO A 217 -4.52 24.33 -35.01
CA PRO A 217 -5.80 23.67 -35.16
C PRO A 217 -5.56 22.17 -35.32
N ALA A 218 -6.03 21.40 -34.34
CA ALA A 218 -6.16 19.96 -34.46
C ALA A 218 -7.49 19.68 -35.17
N MET A 219 -7.41 19.31 -36.45
CA MET A 219 -8.57 18.90 -37.24
C MET A 219 -9.11 17.60 -36.66
N VAL A 220 -10.32 17.65 -36.12
CA VAL A 220 -11.03 16.49 -35.57
C VAL A 220 -12.21 16.16 -36.45
N SER A 221 -12.31 14.89 -36.83
CA SER A 221 -13.45 14.37 -37.60
C SER A 221 -14.04 13.15 -36.90
N GLY A 222 -15.34 12.91 -37.08
CA GLY A 222 -16.04 11.80 -36.43
C GLY A 222 -16.30 12.01 -34.93
N VAL A 223 -16.36 13.26 -34.47
CA VAL A 223 -16.78 13.59 -33.10
C VAL A 223 -18.03 14.46 -33.10
N SER A 224 -18.87 14.27 -32.08
CA SER A 224 -19.96 15.19 -31.75
C SER A 224 -19.44 16.50 -31.13
N SER A 225 -20.24 17.58 -31.16
CA SER A 225 -19.85 18.86 -30.56
C SER A 225 -19.50 18.74 -29.07
N ARG A 226 -20.26 17.95 -28.32
CA ARG A 226 -20.02 17.65 -26.88
C ARG A 226 -18.69 16.93 -26.65
N SER A 227 -18.28 16.05 -27.57
CA SER A 227 -16.96 15.42 -27.55
C SER A 227 -15.85 16.40 -27.93
N LEU A 228 -16.10 17.32 -28.88
CA LEU A 228 -15.17 18.36 -29.31
C LEU A 228 -14.93 19.43 -28.23
N GLU A 229 -15.97 19.84 -27.49
CA GLU A 229 -15.89 20.76 -26.35
C GLU A 229 -15.01 20.18 -25.24
N ARG A 230 -15.26 18.93 -24.83
CA ARG A 230 -14.42 18.19 -23.85
C ARG A 230 -12.97 18.04 -24.32
N LEU A 231 -12.74 17.83 -25.62
CA LEU A 231 -11.41 17.85 -26.21
C LEU A 231 -10.76 19.23 -26.08
N ALA A 232 -11.48 20.31 -26.40
CA ALA A 232 -10.96 21.67 -26.29
C ALA A 232 -10.57 22.02 -24.85
N GLU A 233 -11.39 21.67 -23.85
CA GLU A 233 -11.03 21.77 -22.42
C GLU A 233 -9.75 20.99 -22.08
N THR A 234 -9.63 19.76 -22.60
CA THR A 234 -8.50 18.86 -22.32
C THR A 234 -7.18 19.34 -22.96
N PHE A 235 -7.24 19.92 -24.17
CA PHE A 235 -6.07 20.34 -24.94
C PHE A 235 -5.70 21.83 -24.79
N ALA A 236 -6.60 22.66 -24.26
CA ALA A 236 -6.33 24.08 -23.98
C ALA A 236 -5.03 24.34 -23.20
N PRO A 237 -4.61 23.55 -22.18
CA PRO A 237 -3.33 23.74 -21.49
C PRO A 237 -2.09 23.66 -22.38
N PHE A 238 -2.20 23.07 -23.57
CA PHE A 238 -1.09 22.88 -24.53
C PHE A 238 -1.11 23.89 -25.68
N GLY A 239 -2.11 24.79 -25.75
CA GLY A 239 -2.28 25.72 -26.88
C GLY A 239 -2.74 25.04 -28.19
N VAL A 240 -3.08 23.75 -28.14
CA VAL A 240 -3.70 23.00 -29.24
C VAL A 240 -5.20 23.24 -29.21
N GLU A 241 -5.79 23.50 -30.38
CA GLU A 241 -7.20 23.83 -30.50
C GLU A 241 -7.92 22.77 -31.37
N PRO A 242 -8.61 21.80 -30.75
CA PRO A 242 -9.52 20.89 -31.43
C PRO A 242 -10.62 21.66 -32.17
N VAL A 243 -10.67 21.52 -33.49
CA VAL A 243 -11.68 22.13 -34.36
C VAL A 243 -12.34 21.06 -35.22
N SER A 244 -13.63 21.20 -35.49
CA SER A 244 -14.34 20.33 -36.43
C SER A 244 -13.75 20.52 -37.83
N GLY A 245 -13.29 19.43 -38.45
CA GLY A 245 -12.56 19.46 -39.70
C GLY A 245 -12.72 18.19 -40.53
N PRO A 246 -12.27 18.21 -41.79
CA PRO A 246 -12.32 17.04 -42.66
C PRO A 246 -11.31 15.99 -42.19
N GLY A 247 -11.74 14.72 -42.16
CA GLY A 247 -10.89 13.59 -41.77
C GLY A 247 -9.81 13.24 -42.80
N ALA A 248 -9.22 12.06 -42.64
CA ALA A 248 -8.23 11.54 -43.57
C ALA A 248 -8.83 11.35 -44.97
N MET A 249 -8.10 11.82 -45.99
CA MET A 249 -8.53 11.75 -47.39
C MET A 249 -7.56 10.92 -48.25
N LYS A 250 -8.09 10.24 -49.27
CA LYS A 250 -7.27 9.55 -50.27
C LYS A 250 -6.74 10.56 -51.28
N TYR A 251 -5.45 10.48 -51.57
CA TYR A 251 -4.79 11.22 -52.65
C TYR A 251 -3.55 10.45 -53.10
N ASP A 252 -3.59 9.89 -54.31
CA ASP A 252 -2.66 8.83 -54.72
C ASP A 252 -1.31 9.34 -55.24
N LYS A 253 -1.19 10.65 -55.52
CA LYS A 253 0.08 11.25 -55.96
C LYS A 253 1.00 11.50 -54.75
N PRO A 254 2.32 11.19 -54.84
CA PRO A 254 3.26 11.47 -53.76
C PRO A 254 3.31 12.96 -53.39
N ILE A 255 3.14 13.28 -52.10
CA ILE A 255 3.28 14.63 -51.56
C ILE A 255 4.67 14.73 -50.92
N PRO A 256 5.63 15.46 -51.49
CA PRO A 256 6.96 15.58 -50.91
C PRO A 256 6.94 16.51 -49.68
N LEU A 257 7.50 16.05 -48.57
CA LEU A 257 7.82 16.91 -47.43
C LEU A 257 9.16 17.61 -47.68
N VAL A 258 9.09 18.91 -47.96
CA VAL A 258 10.22 19.83 -48.23
C VAL A 258 9.89 21.19 -47.60
N PRO A 259 10.86 22.11 -47.43
CA PRO A 259 10.60 23.44 -46.86
C PRO A 259 9.43 24.18 -47.52
N GLY A 260 8.39 24.47 -46.73
CA GLY A 260 7.12 25.08 -47.16
C GLY A 260 5.95 24.09 -47.36
N SER A 261 6.17 22.77 -47.37
CA SER A 261 5.10 21.75 -47.46
C SER A 261 4.23 21.73 -46.21
N ALA A 262 2.93 21.41 -46.38
CA ALA A 262 2.05 21.09 -45.26
C ALA A 262 2.35 19.68 -44.71
N ALA A 263 2.45 19.55 -43.38
CA ALA A 263 2.69 18.29 -42.68
C ALA A 263 1.81 18.22 -41.42
N GLY A 264 1.35 17.02 -41.09
CA GLY A 264 0.51 16.77 -39.92
C GLY A 264 1.17 15.92 -38.85
N ALA A 265 0.80 16.16 -37.59
CA ALA A 265 1.07 15.29 -36.45
C ALA A 265 -0.27 14.73 -35.94
N SER A 266 -0.47 13.43 -36.10
CA SER A 266 -1.74 12.77 -35.73
C SER A 266 -1.71 12.23 -34.30
N LEU A 267 -2.82 12.32 -33.59
CA LEU A 267 -3.00 11.79 -32.22
C LEU A 267 -3.96 10.59 -32.19
N VAL A 268 -4.97 10.60 -33.07
CA VAL A 268 -5.92 9.51 -33.31
C VAL A 268 -6.12 9.37 -34.82
N VAL A 269 -6.20 8.13 -35.33
CA VAL A 269 -6.54 7.85 -36.74
C VAL A 269 -7.52 6.69 -36.89
N GLY A 270 -8.52 6.80 -37.79
CA GLY A 270 -9.50 5.74 -38.07
C GLY A 270 -10.94 6.26 -38.31
N ASP A 271 -11.93 5.61 -37.70
CA ASP A 271 -13.34 6.10 -37.67
C ASP A 271 -13.52 7.43 -36.90
N ILE A 272 -12.45 7.86 -36.23
CA ILE A 272 -12.21 9.17 -35.62
C ILE A 272 -10.77 9.54 -35.98
N ASP A 273 -10.58 10.71 -36.57
CA ASP A 273 -9.25 11.27 -36.84
C ASP A 273 -9.05 12.54 -36.00
N MET A 274 -7.85 12.73 -35.45
CA MET A 274 -7.41 13.96 -34.80
C MET A 274 -5.99 14.26 -35.26
N THR A 275 -5.79 15.31 -36.07
CA THR A 275 -4.48 15.70 -36.62
C THR A 275 -4.26 17.20 -36.57
N ALA A 276 -3.17 17.62 -35.92
CA ALA A 276 -2.66 18.98 -36.03
C ALA A 276 -1.89 19.15 -37.34
N VAL A 277 -2.13 20.23 -38.08
CA VAL A 277 -1.44 20.50 -39.35
C VAL A 277 -0.61 21.78 -39.24
N GLY A 278 0.68 21.66 -39.56
CA GLY A 278 1.65 22.74 -39.63
C GLY A 278 2.39 22.74 -40.97
N THR A 279 3.52 23.45 -41.01
CA THR A 279 4.37 23.59 -42.20
C THR A 279 5.79 23.09 -41.89
N VAL A 280 6.44 22.47 -42.88
CA VAL A 280 7.84 22.00 -42.81
C VAL A 280 8.79 23.18 -42.97
N THR A 281 9.67 23.40 -41.98
CA THR A 281 10.70 24.45 -42.00
C THR A 281 11.94 24.02 -42.79
N TYR A 282 12.50 22.87 -42.42
CA TYR A 282 13.83 22.44 -42.85
C TYR A 282 13.86 20.91 -43.04
N ARG A 283 14.76 20.42 -43.89
CA ARG A 283 14.92 19.00 -44.18
C ARG A 283 16.38 18.64 -44.39
N LYS A 284 16.83 17.59 -43.70
CA LYS A 284 18.16 17.00 -43.76
C LYS A 284 18.04 15.50 -44.02
N GLY A 285 18.11 15.10 -45.29
CA GLY A 285 17.87 13.70 -45.69
C GLY A 285 16.45 13.24 -45.38
N ASN A 286 16.31 12.33 -44.40
CA ASN A 286 15.01 11.87 -43.90
C ASN A 286 14.53 12.59 -42.63
N GLN A 287 15.37 13.42 -42.00
CA GLN A 287 14.97 14.25 -40.87
C GLN A 287 14.32 15.55 -41.36
N ILE A 288 13.24 15.97 -40.71
CA ILE A 288 12.62 17.27 -40.93
C ILE A 288 12.40 18.02 -39.62
N LEU A 289 12.37 19.35 -39.73
CA LEU A 289 11.82 20.26 -38.73
C LEU A 289 10.50 20.82 -39.26
N ALA A 290 9.49 20.90 -38.41
CA ALA A 290 8.19 21.48 -38.70
C ALA A 290 7.64 22.15 -37.43
N PHE A 291 6.64 23.02 -37.58
CA PHE A 291 6.08 23.86 -36.51
C PHE A 291 7.12 24.84 -35.93
N GLY A 292 6.79 26.13 -35.80
CA GLY A 292 7.73 27.15 -35.31
C GLY A 292 7.84 27.23 -33.78
N HIS A 293 7.05 26.44 -33.07
CA HIS A 293 6.84 26.45 -31.61
C HIS A 293 6.43 25.02 -31.19
N PRO A 294 6.28 24.71 -29.89
CA PRO A 294 5.93 23.36 -29.44
C PRO A 294 4.56 22.93 -29.96
N PHE A 295 4.36 21.63 -30.15
CA PHE A 295 3.02 21.08 -30.38
C PHE A 295 2.35 20.75 -29.04
N LEU A 296 3.02 19.99 -28.17
CA LEU A 296 2.58 19.66 -26.81
C LEU A 296 3.70 19.89 -25.77
N GLN A 297 4.91 20.28 -26.21
CA GLN A 297 6.13 20.46 -25.41
C GLN A 297 6.54 19.22 -24.59
N MET A 298 6.21 18.01 -25.08
CA MET A 298 6.40 16.75 -24.33
C MET A 298 7.83 16.19 -24.33
N GLY A 299 8.76 16.81 -25.06
CA GLY A 299 10.15 16.39 -25.15
C GLY A 299 10.33 15.29 -26.20
N ALA A 300 10.53 14.05 -25.76
CA ALA A 300 10.65 12.91 -26.67
C ALA A 300 9.28 12.24 -26.85
N VAL A 301 8.87 12.01 -28.10
CA VAL A 301 7.52 11.57 -28.47
C VAL A 301 7.54 10.50 -29.56
N ASP A 302 6.37 9.92 -29.86
CA ASP A 302 6.19 9.02 -31.01
C ASP A 302 4.80 9.23 -31.63
N LEU A 303 4.70 10.24 -32.52
CA LEU A 303 3.42 10.65 -33.14
C LEU A 303 3.50 10.43 -34.66
N PRO A 304 2.49 9.84 -35.32
CA PRO A 304 2.49 9.69 -36.78
C PRO A 304 2.68 11.02 -37.52
N LEU A 305 3.74 11.10 -38.32
CA LEU A 305 3.96 12.17 -39.28
C LEU A 305 3.13 11.88 -40.53
N THR A 306 2.23 12.79 -40.88
CA THR A 306 1.39 12.70 -42.08
C THR A 306 1.77 13.76 -43.12
N THR A 307 1.60 13.43 -44.40
CA THR A 307 1.41 14.44 -45.45
C THR A 307 -0.01 15.02 -45.33
N ALA A 308 -0.18 16.30 -45.65
CA ALA A 308 -1.47 16.99 -45.55
C ALA A 308 -1.87 17.67 -46.87
N TRP A 309 -3.18 17.72 -47.12
CA TRP A 309 -3.81 18.48 -48.19
C TRP A 309 -4.57 19.66 -47.57
N VAL A 310 -4.30 20.88 -48.03
CA VAL A 310 -5.01 22.09 -47.58
C VAL A 310 -6.20 22.33 -48.52
N HIS A 311 -7.42 22.39 -47.99
CA HIS A 311 -8.61 22.65 -48.79
C HIS A 311 -8.70 24.13 -49.18
N ASP A 312 -8.62 25.04 -48.18
CA ASP A 312 -8.29 26.45 -48.37
C ASP A 312 -7.91 27.08 -47.01
N VAL A 313 -7.64 28.39 -47.03
CA VAL A 313 -7.55 29.24 -45.84
C VAL A 313 -8.88 29.93 -45.61
N PHE A 314 -9.36 29.92 -44.37
CA PHE A 314 -10.52 30.68 -43.91
C PHE A 314 -10.04 31.97 -43.23
N PRO A 315 -10.25 33.16 -43.83
CA PRO A 315 -9.97 34.43 -43.19
C PRO A 315 -10.97 34.70 -42.07
N SER A 316 -10.49 35.28 -40.96
CA SER A 316 -11.35 35.73 -39.86
C SER A 316 -10.64 36.76 -39.00
N ILE A 317 -11.41 37.77 -38.58
CA ILE A 317 -10.99 38.88 -37.71
C ILE A 317 -10.58 38.37 -36.33
N GLN A 318 -11.22 37.32 -35.83
CA GLN A 318 -10.86 36.68 -34.57
C GLN A 318 -9.61 35.81 -34.72
N ARG A 319 -9.61 34.91 -35.73
CA ARG A 319 -8.48 34.03 -36.07
C ARG A 319 -8.64 33.44 -37.47
N SER A 320 -7.70 33.72 -38.36
CA SER A 320 -7.61 33.05 -39.68
C SER A 320 -6.95 31.67 -39.54
N PHE A 321 -7.38 30.63 -40.29
CA PHE A 321 -6.76 29.29 -40.22
C PHE A 321 -6.90 28.49 -41.53
N LYS A 322 -6.00 27.52 -41.74
CA LYS A 322 -6.09 26.53 -42.82
C LYS A 322 -7.10 25.45 -42.46
N ILE A 323 -7.99 25.04 -43.37
CA ILE A 323 -8.71 23.77 -43.27
C ILE A 323 -7.94 22.73 -44.08
N ALA A 324 -7.59 21.59 -43.45
CA ALA A 324 -6.70 20.60 -44.06
C ALA A 324 -7.05 19.17 -43.63
N SER A 325 -6.82 18.21 -44.53
CA SER A 325 -6.94 16.77 -44.25
C SER A 325 -5.57 16.11 -44.19
N PRO A 326 -5.32 15.16 -43.27
CA PRO A 326 -4.21 14.22 -43.43
C PRO A 326 -4.45 13.31 -44.63
N VAL A 327 -3.36 12.91 -45.30
CA VAL A 327 -3.41 12.08 -46.52
C VAL A 327 -2.76 10.71 -46.28
N LYS A 328 -1.49 10.69 -45.87
CA LYS A 328 -0.74 9.44 -45.66
C LYS A 328 0.25 9.58 -44.52
N ILE A 329 0.32 8.58 -43.64
CA ILE A 329 1.40 8.44 -42.65
C ILE A 329 2.69 8.09 -43.41
N VAL A 330 3.71 8.93 -43.28
CA VAL A 330 5.00 8.81 -43.98
C VAL A 330 6.20 8.73 -43.04
N GLY A 331 5.99 8.84 -41.72
CA GLY A 331 7.05 8.82 -40.73
C GLY A 331 6.53 8.96 -39.29
N SER A 332 7.42 9.37 -38.39
CA SER A 332 7.14 9.60 -36.97
C SER A 332 7.79 10.88 -36.47
N VAL A 333 7.05 11.73 -35.77
CA VAL A 333 7.57 12.81 -34.92
C VAL A 333 8.28 12.16 -33.73
N ARG A 334 9.54 12.54 -33.50
CA ARG A 334 10.38 12.00 -32.42
C ARG A 334 10.66 13.00 -31.30
N GLN A 335 10.70 14.29 -31.63
CA GLN A 335 10.95 15.37 -30.68
C GLN A 335 9.87 16.45 -30.80
N ASP A 336 9.42 16.96 -29.65
CA ASP A 336 8.46 18.05 -29.49
C ASP A 336 9.00 18.99 -28.41
N ARG A 337 9.61 20.08 -28.87
CA ARG A 337 10.59 20.88 -28.11
C ARG A 337 10.15 22.36 -28.08
N PRO A 338 10.75 23.20 -27.19
CA PRO A 338 10.42 24.63 -27.10
C PRO A 338 10.33 25.36 -28.45
N TRP A 339 11.15 24.97 -29.43
CA TRP A 339 11.34 25.68 -30.70
C TRP A 339 10.67 25.02 -31.92
N GLY A 340 9.93 23.93 -31.74
CA GLY A 340 9.33 23.17 -32.85
C GLY A 340 9.34 21.66 -32.63
N ILE A 341 8.88 20.92 -33.64
CA ILE A 341 8.96 19.45 -33.66
C ILE A 341 10.02 18.96 -34.66
N SER A 342 10.62 17.80 -34.37
CA SER A 342 11.41 17.05 -35.36
C SER A 342 10.85 15.67 -35.63
N ALA A 343 10.94 15.25 -36.89
CA ALA A 343 10.35 14.01 -37.36
C ALA A 343 11.23 13.28 -38.37
N HIS A 344 11.11 11.96 -38.40
CA HIS A 344 11.86 11.06 -39.26
C HIS A 344 10.92 10.43 -40.30
N ILE A 345 11.20 10.68 -41.58
CA ILE A 345 10.52 10.07 -42.72
C ILE A 345 10.96 8.60 -42.85
N GLY A 346 10.01 7.70 -43.07
CA GLY A 346 10.21 6.25 -43.21
C GLY A 346 10.02 5.45 -41.91
N GLN A 347 10.35 6.02 -40.76
CA GLN A 347 10.14 5.38 -39.44
C GLN A 347 8.66 5.51 -39.04
N GLN A 348 7.95 4.39 -38.83
CA GLN A 348 6.55 4.41 -38.37
C GLN A 348 6.46 4.53 -36.85
N SER A 349 5.35 5.09 -36.35
CA SER A 349 4.99 5.10 -34.92
C SER A 349 4.19 3.86 -34.52
N ASP A 350 4.50 3.29 -33.36
CA ASP A 350 3.65 2.29 -32.70
C ASP A 350 2.34 2.97 -32.23
N LEU A 351 1.19 2.47 -32.69
CA LEU A 351 -0.13 2.95 -32.26
C LEU A 351 -0.94 1.85 -31.59
N ILE A 352 -1.67 2.23 -30.55
CA ILE A 352 -2.54 1.36 -29.77
C ILE A 352 -3.88 1.21 -30.50
N PRO A 353 -4.26 -0.01 -30.95
CA PRO A 353 -5.57 -0.25 -31.54
C PRO A 353 -6.67 -0.21 -30.49
N LEU A 354 -7.77 0.45 -30.82
CA LEU A 354 -8.98 0.54 -30.02
C LEU A 354 -10.20 0.16 -30.86
N GLU A 355 -10.98 -0.80 -30.38
CA GLU A 355 -12.24 -1.22 -30.98
C GLU A 355 -13.37 -1.12 -29.94
N ALA A 356 -14.36 -0.26 -30.20
CA ALA A 356 -15.55 -0.09 -29.36
C ALA A 356 -16.79 -0.55 -30.13
N THR A 357 -17.45 -1.62 -29.67
CA THR A 357 -18.69 -2.15 -30.26
C THR A 357 -19.87 -1.89 -29.33
N ILE A 358 -20.80 -1.07 -29.79
CA ILE A 358 -21.99 -0.67 -29.06
C ILE A 358 -23.21 -1.29 -29.75
N LYS A 359 -24.09 -1.91 -28.96
CA LYS A 359 -25.40 -2.43 -29.37
C LYS A 359 -26.47 -1.81 -28.48
N ASP A 360 -27.54 -1.29 -29.08
CA ASP A 360 -28.75 -0.84 -28.38
C ASP A 360 -29.91 -1.71 -28.84
N TYR A 361 -30.42 -2.54 -27.93
CA TYR A 361 -31.51 -3.48 -28.23
C TYR A 361 -32.88 -2.80 -28.27
N GLY A 362 -33.07 -1.65 -27.64
CA GLY A 362 -34.33 -0.90 -27.71
C GLY A 362 -34.48 -0.16 -29.05
N ALA A 363 -33.37 0.35 -29.58
CA ALA A 363 -33.31 1.00 -30.90
C ALA A 363 -33.01 0.03 -32.06
N GLN A 364 -32.68 -1.24 -31.77
CA GLN A 364 -32.17 -2.25 -32.72
C GLN A 364 -30.95 -1.75 -33.54
N ARG A 365 -30.04 -1.02 -32.88
CA ARG A 365 -28.85 -0.42 -33.51
C ARG A 365 -27.57 -1.13 -33.09
N ARG A 366 -26.62 -1.25 -34.01
CA ARG A 366 -25.24 -1.66 -33.72
C ARG A 366 -24.26 -0.76 -34.46
N LYS A 367 -23.21 -0.32 -33.77
CA LYS A 367 -22.06 0.35 -34.39
C LYS A 367 -20.78 -0.19 -33.76
N THR A 368 -19.78 -0.41 -34.60
CA THR A 368 -18.38 -0.52 -34.17
C THR A 368 -17.65 0.73 -34.62
N ILE A 369 -16.80 1.26 -33.73
CA ILE A 369 -15.81 2.31 -34.02
C ILE A 369 -14.42 1.70 -33.83
N ARG A 370 -13.54 1.91 -34.82
CA ARG A 370 -12.14 1.49 -34.79
C ARG A 370 -11.24 2.71 -34.92
N ALA A 371 -10.35 2.88 -33.96
CA ALA A 371 -9.35 3.93 -33.94
C ALA A 371 -7.97 3.35 -33.60
N ARG A 372 -6.92 4.10 -33.90
CA ARG A 372 -5.57 3.86 -33.40
C ARG A 372 -5.07 5.13 -32.72
N VAL A 373 -4.60 5.00 -31.49
CA VAL A 373 -4.24 6.08 -30.57
C VAL A 373 -2.73 6.04 -30.30
N VAL A 374 -2.09 7.20 -30.15
CA VAL A 374 -0.66 7.28 -29.78
C VAL A 374 -0.37 6.64 -28.40
N ASP A 375 0.79 5.97 -28.23
CA ASP A 375 1.29 5.57 -26.90
C ASP A 375 1.97 6.76 -26.21
N ASN A 376 1.26 7.37 -25.27
CA ASN A 376 1.75 8.45 -24.43
C ASN A 376 0.98 8.45 -23.10
N ARG A 377 1.72 8.44 -21.98
CA ARG A 377 1.17 8.31 -20.62
C ARG A 377 0.11 9.36 -20.23
N PHE A 378 0.11 10.54 -20.85
CA PHE A 378 -0.92 11.55 -20.60
C PHE A 378 -2.08 11.44 -21.58
N LEU A 379 -1.78 11.31 -22.88
CA LEU A 379 -2.80 11.36 -23.94
C LEU A 379 -3.58 10.05 -24.09
N THR A 380 -2.93 8.89 -23.97
CA THR A 380 -3.57 7.58 -24.23
C THR A 380 -4.83 7.37 -23.39
N PRO A 381 -4.87 7.60 -22.05
CA PRO A 381 -6.08 7.41 -21.26
C PRO A 381 -7.24 8.32 -21.71
N GLN A 382 -6.93 9.58 -22.05
CA GLN A 382 -7.90 10.59 -22.46
C GLN A 382 -8.49 10.29 -23.84
N LEU A 383 -7.62 9.99 -24.81
CA LEU A 383 -8.01 9.69 -26.19
C LEU A 383 -8.77 8.36 -26.30
N ILE A 384 -8.40 7.33 -25.53
CA ILE A 384 -9.15 6.08 -25.46
C ILE A 384 -10.55 6.31 -24.85
N ALA A 385 -10.64 7.08 -23.76
CA ALA A 385 -11.92 7.42 -23.15
C ALA A 385 -12.82 8.25 -24.08
N MET A 386 -12.24 9.20 -24.83
CA MET A 386 -12.95 10.00 -25.84
C MET A 386 -13.54 9.12 -26.94
N VAL A 387 -12.75 8.26 -27.59
CA VAL A 387 -13.24 7.36 -28.65
C VAL A 387 -14.35 6.46 -28.12
N ALA A 388 -14.19 5.92 -26.90
CA ALA A 388 -15.19 5.05 -26.29
C ALA A 388 -16.51 5.79 -25.96
N ASN A 389 -16.45 7.03 -25.46
CA ASN A 389 -17.63 7.82 -25.14
C ASN A 389 -18.37 8.27 -26.42
N GLU A 390 -17.65 8.71 -27.44
CA GLU A 390 -18.22 9.06 -28.75
C GLU A 390 -18.89 7.84 -29.41
N ALA A 391 -18.31 6.65 -29.28
CA ALA A 391 -18.90 5.41 -29.81
C ALA A 391 -20.25 5.04 -29.15
N ILE A 392 -20.43 5.35 -27.87
CA ILE A 392 -21.73 5.24 -27.18
C ILE A 392 -22.69 6.33 -27.68
N PHE A 393 -22.23 7.59 -27.71
CA PHE A 393 -23.05 8.75 -28.08
C PHE A 393 -23.63 8.65 -29.51
N ARG A 394 -22.85 8.15 -30.49
CA ARG A 394 -23.34 7.95 -31.88
C ARG A 394 -24.49 6.94 -32.00
N ILE A 395 -24.69 6.04 -31.02
CA ILE A 395 -25.84 5.13 -30.98
C ILE A 395 -27.00 5.73 -30.20
N ARG A 396 -26.71 6.24 -28.98
CA ARG A 396 -27.69 6.77 -28.04
C ARG A 396 -27.31 8.20 -27.63
N SER A 397 -27.85 9.16 -28.38
CA SER A 397 -27.65 10.60 -28.20
C SER A 397 -28.69 11.27 -27.29
N VAL A 398 -29.67 10.51 -26.77
CA VAL A 398 -30.82 11.02 -26.00
C VAL A 398 -30.76 10.54 -24.54
N PRO A 399 -30.93 11.43 -23.55
CA PRO A 399 -31.08 11.09 -22.13
C PRO A 399 -32.25 10.14 -21.81
N GLY A 400 -32.22 9.52 -20.64
CA GLY A 400 -33.28 8.66 -20.10
C GLY A 400 -32.76 7.32 -19.59
N ASP A 401 -33.63 6.54 -18.94
CA ASP A 401 -33.31 5.28 -18.28
C ASP A 401 -32.53 4.30 -19.19
N ALA A 402 -31.38 3.85 -18.70
CA ALA A 402 -30.48 2.98 -19.44
C ALA A 402 -29.86 1.95 -18.53
N THR A 403 -29.83 0.69 -18.95
CA THR A 403 -28.96 -0.33 -18.37
C THR A 403 -27.96 -0.78 -19.44
N ALA A 404 -26.65 -0.83 -19.12
CA ALA A 404 -25.64 -1.35 -20.03
C ALA A 404 -24.81 -2.46 -19.38
N ARG A 405 -24.69 -3.61 -20.04
CA ARG A 405 -23.70 -4.65 -19.72
C ARG A 405 -22.45 -4.38 -20.55
N VAL A 406 -21.34 -4.09 -19.87
CA VAL A 406 -20.08 -3.65 -20.48
C VAL A 406 -19.00 -4.68 -20.20
N ARG A 407 -18.29 -5.09 -21.26
CA ARG A 407 -17.09 -5.92 -21.17
C ARG A 407 -15.90 -5.11 -21.69
N THR A 408 -14.91 -4.89 -20.83
CA THR A 408 -13.68 -4.17 -21.16
C THR A 408 -12.50 -5.14 -21.16
N ARG A 409 -11.69 -5.10 -22.21
CA ARG A 409 -10.45 -5.87 -22.35
C ARG A 409 -9.29 -4.94 -22.70
N ILE A 410 -8.22 -5.00 -21.92
CA ILE A 410 -6.98 -4.24 -22.13
C ILE A 410 -5.83 -5.25 -22.25
N THR A 411 -5.23 -5.34 -23.43
CA THR A 411 -4.03 -6.15 -23.66
C THR A 411 -2.79 -5.34 -23.33
N THR A 412 -1.86 -5.91 -22.56
CA THR A 412 -0.62 -5.26 -22.12
C THR A 412 0.61 -6.08 -22.51
N ASP A 413 1.79 -5.46 -22.45
CA ASP A 413 3.08 -6.10 -22.75
C ASP A 413 3.65 -6.98 -21.62
N ARG A 414 3.25 -6.76 -20.36
CA ARG A 414 3.84 -7.45 -19.16
C ARG A 414 2.85 -8.15 -18.25
N LEU A 415 1.58 -7.77 -18.28
CA LEU A 415 0.52 -8.29 -17.40
C LEU A 415 -0.44 -9.23 -18.15
N GLY A 416 -0.24 -9.42 -19.46
CA GLY A 416 -1.17 -10.14 -20.31
C GLY A 416 -2.43 -9.33 -20.59
N THR A 417 -3.56 -10.00 -20.65
CA THR A 417 -4.87 -9.41 -20.93
C THR A 417 -5.64 -9.19 -19.63
N ILE A 418 -5.91 -7.93 -19.31
CA ILE A 418 -6.79 -7.54 -18.20
C ILE A 418 -8.21 -7.46 -18.76
N GLU A 419 -9.14 -8.22 -18.18
CA GLU A 419 -10.54 -8.26 -18.64
C GLU A 419 -11.50 -8.12 -17.45
N ARG A 420 -12.59 -7.37 -17.66
CA ARG A 420 -13.65 -7.20 -16.66
C ARG A 420 -15.00 -7.00 -17.36
N GLU A 421 -16.04 -7.66 -16.86
CA GLU A 421 -17.43 -7.43 -17.28
C GLU A 421 -18.24 -6.91 -16.08
N ASN A 422 -19.12 -5.94 -16.30
CA ASN A 422 -19.91 -5.30 -15.25
C ASN A 422 -21.25 -4.78 -15.81
N LEU A 423 -22.22 -4.52 -14.92
CA LEU A 423 -23.53 -3.97 -15.26
C LEU A 423 -23.62 -2.51 -14.77
N TYR A 424 -24.14 -1.61 -15.59
CA TYR A 424 -24.31 -0.20 -15.22
C TYR A 424 -25.74 0.25 -15.46
N TYR A 425 -26.18 1.21 -14.67
CA TYR A 425 -27.42 1.93 -14.89
C TYR A 425 -27.19 3.43 -14.66
N ASP A 426 -27.80 4.26 -15.49
CA ASP A 426 -27.91 5.71 -15.27
C ASP A 426 -29.26 6.20 -15.80
N ALA A 427 -29.81 7.25 -15.18
CA ALA A 427 -31.10 7.85 -15.54
C ALA A 427 -30.99 9.01 -16.55
N LEU A 428 -29.80 9.62 -16.65
CA LEU A 428 -29.52 10.81 -17.44
C LEU A 428 -28.63 10.48 -18.65
N GLY A 429 -27.65 9.59 -18.48
CA GLY A 429 -26.73 9.23 -19.55
C GLY A 429 -25.83 8.05 -19.20
N ILE A 430 -25.98 6.95 -19.92
CA ILE A 430 -25.15 5.74 -19.74
C ILE A 430 -23.69 5.94 -20.19
N ASP A 431 -23.40 7.04 -20.89
CA ASP A 431 -22.11 7.35 -21.52
C ASP A 431 -20.97 7.56 -20.52
N ALA A 432 -21.28 8.04 -19.31
CA ALA A 432 -20.33 8.17 -18.22
C ALA A 432 -20.20 6.87 -17.42
N ALA A 433 -21.33 6.28 -16.99
CA ALA A 433 -21.36 5.10 -16.14
C ALA A 433 -20.72 3.87 -16.81
N ALA A 434 -21.02 3.62 -18.08
CA ALA A 434 -20.50 2.48 -18.84
C ALA A 434 -18.96 2.44 -18.94
N LEU A 435 -18.28 3.58 -18.81
CA LEU A 435 -16.82 3.67 -18.94
C LEU A 435 -16.09 3.64 -17.59
N GLY A 436 -16.80 3.44 -16.47
CA GLY A 436 -16.23 3.47 -15.12
C GLY A 436 -15.05 2.51 -14.91
N ASP A 437 -15.21 1.23 -15.28
CA ASP A 437 -14.15 0.24 -15.10
C ASP A 437 -12.99 0.45 -16.09
N LEU A 438 -13.25 0.89 -17.32
CA LEU A 438 -12.22 1.30 -18.29
C LEU A 438 -11.36 2.44 -17.73
N LEU A 439 -11.99 3.51 -17.23
CA LEU A 439 -11.30 4.68 -16.66
C LEU A 439 -10.51 4.31 -15.40
N MET A 440 -11.06 3.43 -14.56
CA MET A 440 -10.37 2.88 -13.39
C MET A 440 -9.15 2.06 -13.78
N ALA A 441 -9.26 1.18 -14.79
CA ALA A 441 -8.14 0.38 -15.29
C ALA A 441 -7.03 1.23 -15.93
N LEU A 442 -7.40 2.16 -16.82
CA LEU A 442 -6.44 3.07 -17.47
C LEU A 442 -5.74 3.93 -16.41
N GLY A 443 -6.48 4.54 -15.49
CA GLY A 443 -5.91 5.34 -14.40
C GLY A 443 -5.00 4.53 -13.47
N MET A 444 -5.38 3.29 -13.15
CA MET A 444 -4.58 2.35 -12.35
C MET A 444 -3.25 2.02 -13.03
N LEU A 445 -3.27 1.58 -14.30
CA LEU A 445 -2.06 1.27 -15.06
C LEU A 445 -1.17 2.51 -15.19
N ASN A 446 -1.77 3.66 -15.45
CA ASN A 446 -1.05 4.90 -15.73
C ASN A 446 -0.34 5.50 -14.49
N ASN A 447 -1.02 5.49 -13.35
CA ASN A 447 -0.60 6.27 -12.18
C ASN A 447 0.15 5.42 -11.13
N ASN A 448 0.34 4.12 -11.40
CA ASN A 448 1.04 3.22 -10.49
C ASN A 448 2.49 3.70 -10.14
N PRO A 449 3.01 3.36 -8.94
CA PRO A 449 4.34 3.76 -8.49
C PRO A 449 5.49 2.83 -8.92
N TRP A 450 5.23 1.66 -9.52
CA TRP A 450 6.22 0.60 -9.71
C TRP A 450 6.88 0.58 -11.10
N GLU A 451 6.11 0.54 -12.19
CA GLU A 451 6.66 0.37 -13.55
C GLU A 451 5.78 0.97 -14.67
N ARG A 452 6.34 1.19 -15.87
CA ARG A 452 5.56 1.54 -17.07
C ARG A 452 4.98 0.26 -17.68
N VAL A 453 3.67 0.28 -17.96
CA VAL A 453 2.98 -0.77 -18.72
C VAL A 453 2.77 -0.28 -20.15
N GLY A 454 3.17 -1.05 -21.14
CA GLY A 454 2.80 -0.79 -22.54
C GLY A 454 1.41 -1.37 -22.81
N ILE A 455 0.43 -0.51 -23.09
CA ILE A 455 -0.87 -0.96 -23.61
C ILE A 455 -0.68 -1.35 -25.08
N ARG A 456 -1.16 -2.54 -25.46
CA ARG A 456 -1.03 -3.12 -26.81
C ARG A 456 -2.35 -3.26 -27.56
N GLY A 457 -3.47 -3.01 -26.89
CA GLY A 457 -4.78 -2.87 -27.51
C GLY A 457 -5.89 -2.77 -26.48
N VAL A 458 -7.02 -2.15 -26.85
CA VAL A 458 -8.22 -2.06 -26.02
C VAL A 458 -9.46 -2.46 -26.82
N GLN A 459 -10.30 -3.30 -26.23
CA GLN A 459 -11.61 -3.68 -26.78
C GLN A 459 -12.70 -3.40 -25.74
N ILE A 460 -13.82 -2.84 -26.19
CA ILE A 460 -14.96 -2.50 -25.34
C ILE A 460 -16.24 -2.94 -26.04
N ASP A 461 -16.96 -3.89 -25.43
CA ASP A 461 -18.31 -4.30 -25.87
C ASP A 461 -19.35 -3.71 -24.91
N VAL A 462 -20.25 -2.87 -25.42
CA VAL A 462 -21.34 -2.23 -24.66
C VAL A 462 -22.68 -2.73 -25.19
N ASN A 463 -23.44 -3.42 -24.34
CA ASN A 463 -24.76 -3.94 -24.65
C ASN A 463 -25.82 -3.15 -23.86
N ILE A 464 -26.51 -2.22 -24.52
CA ILE A 464 -27.48 -1.28 -23.94
C ILE A 464 -28.91 -1.81 -24.06
N ASP A 465 -29.65 -1.66 -22.96
CA ASP A 465 -31.07 -1.92 -22.80
C ASP A 465 -31.76 -0.61 -22.32
N ASN A 466 -32.94 -0.33 -22.85
CA ASN A 466 -33.69 0.91 -22.59
C ASN A 466 -34.70 0.75 -21.42
N SER A 467 -34.48 -0.24 -20.55
CA SER A 467 -35.20 -0.44 -19.29
C SER A 467 -34.30 -0.16 -18.08
N ARG A 468 -34.93 0.28 -16.97
CA ARG A 468 -34.30 0.44 -15.67
C ARG A 468 -34.21 -0.90 -14.93
N ARG A 469 -33.03 -1.53 -14.94
CA ARG A 469 -32.77 -2.78 -14.21
C ARG A 469 -32.03 -2.50 -12.90
N THR A 470 -32.70 -1.87 -11.94
CA THR A 470 -32.15 -1.58 -10.60
C THR A 470 -32.94 -2.27 -9.50
N ALA A 471 -32.29 -2.73 -8.43
CA ALA A 471 -32.95 -3.18 -7.21
C ALA A 471 -32.27 -2.63 -5.95
N VAL A 472 -33.08 -2.26 -4.95
CA VAL A 472 -32.63 -1.75 -3.65
C VAL A 472 -32.72 -2.86 -2.60
N ILE A 473 -31.72 -2.99 -1.75
CA ILE A 473 -31.79 -3.85 -0.55
C ILE A 473 -32.72 -3.18 0.47
N GLU A 474 -33.90 -3.75 0.73
CA GLU A 474 -34.82 -3.28 1.78
C GLU A 474 -34.35 -3.75 3.17
N ARG A 475 -33.94 -5.02 3.27
CA ARG A 475 -33.49 -5.65 4.51
C ARG A 475 -32.74 -6.95 4.24
N ALA A 476 -31.92 -7.35 5.20
CA ALA A 476 -31.39 -8.71 5.33
C ALA A 476 -31.78 -9.27 6.70
N VAL A 477 -32.11 -10.56 6.76
CA VAL A 477 -32.48 -11.30 7.97
C VAL A 477 -31.67 -12.60 7.99
N VAL A 478 -31.44 -13.18 9.17
CA VAL A 478 -30.71 -14.46 9.33
C VAL A 478 -31.58 -15.50 10.04
N ASP A 479 -31.25 -16.79 9.89
CA ASP A 479 -32.01 -17.90 10.48
C ASP A 479 -32.03 -17.91 12.02
N ARG A 480 -30.99 -17.35 12.66
CA ARG A 480 -30.83 -17.27 14.13
C ARG A 480 -29.78 -16.23 14.52
N GLU A 481 -29.71 -15.84 15.79
CA GLU A 481 -28.69 -14.88 16.26
C GLU A 481 -27.38 -15.54 16.70
N LYS A 482 -27.39 -16.86 16.98
CA LYS A 482 -26.25 -17.60 17.55
C LYS A 482 -25.79 -18.74 16.64
N TYR A 483 -24.48 -18.79 16.40
CA TYR A 483 -23.83 -19.79 15.55
C TYR A 483 -22.54 -20.33 16.19
N GLN A 484 -22.13 -21.53 15.78
CA GLN A 484 -20.82 -22.09 16.10
C GLN A 484 -19.84 -21.89 14.93
N PRO A 485 -18.51 -21.86 15.17
CA PRO A 485 -17.51 -21.97 14.11
C PRO A 485 -17.77 -23.23 13.26
N GLY A 486 -17.78 -23.08 11.92
CA GLY A 486 -18.14 -24.13 10.97
C GLY A 486 -19.59 -24.10 10.48
N ASP A 487 -20.52 -23.46 11.21
CA ASP A 487 -21.93 -23.30 10.82
C ASP A 487 -22.06 -22.50 9.51
N THR A 488 -23.17 -22.69 8.78
CA THR A 488 -23.57 -21.80 7.68
C THR A 488 -24.70 -20.87 8.14
N VAL A 489 -24.50 -19.57 7.97
CA VAL A 489 -25.52 -18.53 8.13
C VAL A 489 -26.34 -18.48 6.86
N GLN A 490 -27.67 -18.58 6.96
CA GLN A 490 -28.56 -18.33 5.83
C GLN A 490 -29.09 -16.89 5.91
N VAL A 491 -28.73 -16.07 4.91
CA VAL A 491 -29.03 -14.63 4.89
C VAL A 491 -30.16 -14.36 3.91
N ASP A 492 -31.37 -14.23 4.43
CA ASP A 492 -32.59 -13.94 3.66
C ASP A 492 -32.67 -12.42 3.36
N VAL A 493 -32.25 -12.05 2.16
CA VAL A 493 -32.23 -10.67 1.65
C VAL A 493 -33.52 -10.39 0.90
N THR A 494 -34.18 -9.28 1.24
CA THR A 494 -35.33 -8.76 0.50
C THR A 494 -34.86 -7.62 -0.40
N LEU A 495 -34.96 -7.83 -1.71
CA LEU A 495 -34.68 -6.82 -2.74
C LEU A 495 -35.99 -6.24 -3.24
N ARG A 496 -36.04 -4.91 -3.44
CA ARG A 496 -37.11 -4.23 -4.20
C ARG A 496 -36.56 -3.86 -5.58
N PRO A 497 -36.90 -4.60 -6.65
CA PRO A 497 -36.66 -4.12 -8.01
C PRO A 497 -37.53 -2.90 -8.31
N TRP A 498 -37.08 -2.03 -9.21
CA TRP A 498 -37.87 -0.87 -9.64
C TRP A 498 -39.23 -1.30 -10.22
N GLU A 499 -40.31 -0.64 -9.76
CA GLU A 499 -41.71 -0.87 -10.17
C GLU A 499 -42.16 -2.34 -10.11
N ARG A 500 -41.66 -3.12 -9.14
CA ARG A 500 -42.04 -4.53 -8.92
C ARG A 500 -42.16 -4.89 -7.44
N GLU A 501 -42.83 -6.00 -7.18
CA GLU A 501 -42.92 -6.60 -5.85
C GLU A 501 -41.55 -7.10 -5.34
N PRO A 502 -41.36 -7.22 -4.01
CA PRO A 502 -40.11 -7.68 -3.43
C PRO A 502 -39.74 -9.09 -3.87
N VAL A 503 -38.47 -9.28 -4.17
CA VAL A 503 -37.89 -10.58 -4.50
C VAL A 503 -36.93 -10.98 -3.39
N LYS A 504 -37.10 -12.18 -2.84
CA LYS A 504 -36.14 -12.77 -1.91
C LYS A 504 -34.93 -13.36 -2.63
N ARG A 505 -33.76 -13.25 -1.98
CA ARG A 505 -32.53 -13.98 -2.29
C ARG A 505 -31.90 -14.45 -0.99
N THR A 506 -31.44 -15.69 -0.96
CA THR A 506 -30.83 -16.28 0.24
C THR A 506 -29.35 -16.52 -0.05
N LEU A 507 -28.46 -15.88 0.71
CA LEU A 507 -27.00 -16.09 0.62
C LEU A 507 -26.53 -17.00 1.75
N SER A 508 -25.78 -18.05 1.41
CA SER A 508 -25.18 -18.97 2.38
C SER A 508 -23.75 -18.55 2.72
N VAL A 509 -23.52 -18.04 3.93
CA VAL A 509 -22.18 -17.64 4.41
C VAL A 509 -21.67 -18.66 5.43
N ARG A 510 -20.66 -19.46 5.07
CA ARG A 510 -20.05 -20.44 5.99
C ARG A 510 -19.08 -19.74 6.95
N ILE A 511 -19.35 -19.81 8.25
CA ILE A 511 -18.46 -19.35 9.31
C ILE A 511 -17.24 -20.29 9.36
N PRO A 512 -15.99 -19.80 9.35
CA PRO A 512 -14.84 -20.68 9.37
C PRO A 512 -14.68 -21.42 10.71
N GLU A 513 -14.10 -22.62 10.68
CA GLU A 513 -13.84 -23.43 11.89
C GLU A 513 -12.81 -22.76 12.84
N TYR A 514 -12.00 -21.83 12.33
CA TYR A 514 -11.07 -20.99 13.08
C TYR A 514 -11.67 -19.69 13.65
N ALA A 515 -12.96 -19.41 13.41
CA ALA A 515 -13.58 -18.16 13.85
C ALA A 515 -13.52 -18.01 15.39
N PRO A 516 -13.12 -16.82 15.91
CA PRO A 516 -13.10 -16.54 17.34
C PRO A 516 -14.51 -16.33 17.89
N ASN A 517 -14.66 -16.53 19.21
CA ASN A 517 -15.90 -16.21 19.91
C ASN A 517 -16.14 -14.69 19.95
N GLY A 518 -17.41 -14.28 19.87
CA GLY A 518 -17.81 -12.88 20.03
C GLY A 518 -18.93 -12.44 19.09
N ARG A 519 -19.32 -11.17 19.21
CA ARG A 519 -20.29 -10.54 18.31
C ARG A 519 -19.59 -10.09 17.02
N VAL A 520 -20.19 -10.41 15.88
CA VAL A 520 -19.66 -10.11 14.54
C VAL A 520 -20.74 -9.49 13.66
N THR A 521 -20.33 -8.80 12.60
CA THR A 521 -21.23 -8.09 11.69
C THR A 521 -21.21 -8.75 10.32
N LEU A 522 -22.40 -9.12 9.84
CA LEU A 522 -22.65 -9.54 8.47
C LEU A 522 -23.27 -8.37 7.70
N ARG A 523 -22.57 -7.89 6.67
CA ARG A 523 -22.91 -6.72 5.86
C ARG A 523 -23.32 -7.17 4.46
N VAL A 524 -24.57 -6.92 4.08
CA VAL A 524 -25.11 -7.19 2.73
C VAL A 524 -25.12 -5.91 1.91
N HIS A 525 -24.58 -5.94 0.70
CA HIS A 525 -24.50 -4.79 -0.21
C HIS A 525 -24.47 -5.20 -1.69
N GLY A 526 -24.67 -4.25 -2.59
CA GLY A 526 -24.29 -4.41 -4.00
C GLY A 526 -22.79 -4.14 -4.21
N GLY A 527 -22.20 -4.62 -5.31
CA GLY A 527 -20.78 -4.33 -5.61
C GLY A 527 -20.46 -2.84 -5.81
N SER A 528 -21.46 -2.02 -6.17
CA SER A 528 -21.35 -0.57 -6.06
C SER A 528 -21.47 -0.13 -4.60
N ALA A 529 -20.34 -0.11 -3.89
CA ALA A 529 -20.19 0.42 -2.52
C ALA A 529 -20.34 1.96 -2.44
N SER A 530 -21.10 2.58 -3.35
CA SER A 530 -21.26 4.02 -3.50
C SER A 530 -22.63 4.32 -4.14
N GLY A 531 -23.71 3.91 -3.47
CA GLY A 531 -25.10 3.97 -3.95
C GLY A 531 -25.73 5.36 -4.05
N LEU A 532 -24.99 6.37 -4.56
CA LEU A 532 -25.50 7.69 -4.90
C LEU A 532 -25.24 7.97 -6.39
N PRO A 533 -26.24 8.40 -7.18
CA PRO A 533 -26.03 8.82 -8.57
C PRO A 533 -25.01 9.95 -8.68
N MET A 534 -24.26 10.02 -9.78
CA MET A 534 -23.23 11.05 -9.97
C MET A 534 -23.81 12.48 -9.92
N ALA A 535 -25.07 12.65 -10.36
CA ALA A 535 -25.82 13.91 -10.23
C ALA A 535 -26.08 14.33 -8.76
N ALA A 536 -26.24 13.38 -7.83
CA ALA A 536 -26.42 13.67 -6.41
C ALA A 536 -25.12 14.19 -5.77
N GLN A 537 -23.96 13.74 -6.24
CA GLN A 537 -22.66 14.31 -5.84
C GLN A 537 -22.47 15.73 -6.41
N ALA A 538 -22.93 15.98 -7.64
CA ALA A 538 -22.81 17.28 -8.29
C ALA A 538 -23.70 18.37 -7.64
N GLY A 539 -24.91 18.02 -7.21
CA GLY A 539 -25.83 18.97 -6.54
C GLY A 539 -25.38 19.42 -5.15
N ALA A 540 -24.53 18.63 -4.47
CA ALA A 540 -24.14 18.84 -3.08
C ALA A 540 -22.89 19.74 -2.91
N GLY A 541 -22.89 20.93 -3.52
CA GLY A 541 -22.02 22.03 -3.07
C GLY A 541 -20.50 21.88 -3.30
N GLY A 542 -20.05 21.04 -4.23
CA GLY A 542 -18.75 21.14 -4.92
C GLY A 542 -17.44 20.92 -4.14
N ALA A 543 -17.44 20.98 -2.80
CA ALA A 543 -16.22 20.97 -1.97
C ALA A 543 -16.11 19.80 -0.97
N MET A 544 -17.21 19.10 -0.69
CA MET A 544 -17.20 17.87 0.13
C MET A 544 -17.81 16.71 -0.67
N MET A 545 -17.27 15.51 -0.49
CA MET A 545 -17.70 14.29 -1.20
C MET A 545 -17.58 14.31 -2.74
N ARG A 546 -16.43 14.74 -3.27
CA ARG A 546 -15.81 13.97 -4.38
C ARG A 546 -15.34 12.63 -3.80
N THR A 547 -16.26 11.70 -3.53
CA THR A 547 -15.89 10.34 -3.12
C THR A 547 -15.26 9.65 -4.32
N ALA A 548 -13.92 9.53 -4.27
CA ALA A 548 -13.21 8.67 -5.20
C ALA A 548 -13.82 7.25 -5.14
N PRO A 549 -13.87 6.50 -6.25
CA PRO A 549 -14.31 5.11 -6.22
C PRO A 549 -13.48 4.37 -5.16
N SER A 550 -14.14 3.57 -4.29
CA SER A 550 -13.52 2.92 -3.13
C SER A 550 -12.09 2.47 -3.45
N PRO A 551 -11.07 3.06 -2.80
CA PRO A 551 -9.69 2.91 -3.23
C PRO A 551 -9.30 1.44 -3.18
N LEU A 552 -8.64 0.95 -4.24
CA LEU A 552 -8.15 -0.42 -4.29
C LEU A 552 -7.31 -0.71 -3.04
N PRO A 553 -7.46 -1.89 -2.40
CA PRO A 553 -6.74 -2.20 -1.17
C PRO A 553 -5.23 -1.95 -1.32
N PRO A 554 -4.56 -1.35 -0.32
CA PRO A 554 -3.15 -0.95 -0.42
C PRO A 554 -2.27 -2.09 -0.91
N SER A 555 -1.81 -1.98 -2.15
CA SER A 555 -1.05 -3.03 -2.83
C SER A 555 0.46 -2.83 -2.65
N THR A 556 1.25 -3.92 -2.69
CA THR A 556 2.73 -3.88 -2.63
C THR A 556 3.37 -4.06 -4.01
N SER A 557 2.62 -4.55 -5.00
CA SER A 557 3.04 -4.69 -6.40
C SER A 557 1.91 -4.32 -7.37
N LEU A 558 2.29 -4.04 -8.62
CA LEU A 558 1.35 -3.77 -9.71
C LEU A 558 0.46 -4.98 -10.02
N ARG A 559 1.00 -6.20 -9.97
CA ARG A 559 0.21 -7.43 -10.20
C ARG A 559 -0.89 -7.59 -9.15
N GLN A 560 -0.59 -7.34 -7.87
CA GLN A 560 -1.59 -7.35 -6.81
C GLN A 560 -2.67 -6.27 -7.04
N MET A 561 -2.27 -5.07 -7.45
CA MET A 561 -3.23 -3.98 -7.71
C MET A 561 -4.19 -4.32 -8.86
N VAL A 562 -3.70 -4.99 -9.91
CA VAL A 562 -4.51 -5.51 -11.03
C VAL A 562 -5.42 -6.65 -10.56
N GLN A 563 -4.92 -7.55 -9.72
CA GLN A 563 -5.72 -8.64 -9.14
C GLN A 563 -6.90 -8.07 -8.33
N HIS A 564 -6.65 -7.10 -7.43
CA HIS A 564 -7.71 -6.41 -6.69
C HIS A 564 -8.73 -5.69 -7.61
N TYR A 565 -8.30 -5.19 -8.78
CA TYR A 565 -9.20 -4.58 -9.76
C TYR A 565 -10.11 -5.63 -10.46
N VAL A 566 -9.58 -6.83 -10.75
CA VAL A 566 -10.35 -7.94 -11.34
C VAL A 566 -11.30 -8.55 -10.30
N GLU A 567 -10.83 -8.81 -9.09
CA GLU A 567 -11.58 -9.43 -7.98
C GLU A 567 -12.66 -8.53 -7.35
N LYS A 568 -12.61 -7.22 -7.61
CA LYS A 568 -13.59 -6.25 -7.09
C LYS A 568 -15.02 -6.63 -7.47
N GLU A 569 -15.92 -6.56 -6.50
CA GLU A 569 -17.33 -6.90 -6.64
C GLU A 569 -17.99 -6.19 -7.84
N ARG A 570 -18.89 -6.87 -8.56
CA ARG A 570 -19.62 -6.32 -9.70
C ARG A 570 -20.95 -5.71 -9.26
N ASN A 571 -21.43 -4.73 -10.01
CA ASN A 571 -22.65 -3.99 -9.68
C ASN A 571 -23.92 -4.86 -9.74
N ASP A 572 -23.89 -5.96 -10.50
CA ASP A 572 -24.95 -6.97 -10.59
C ASP A 572 -24.87 -8.05 -9.50
N GLU A 573 -23.84 -8.04 -8.66
CA GLU A 573 -23.69 -8.98 -7.55
C GLU A 573 -24.30 -8.45 -6.25
N LEU A 574 -25.08 -9.32 -5.61
CA LEU A 574 -25.50 -9.16 -4.22
C LEU A 574 -24.48 -9.87 -3.33
N VAL A 575 -23.82 -9.14 -2.43
CA VAL A 575 -22.66 -9.62 -1.67
C VAL A 575 -22.93 -9.54 -0.17
N ALA A 576 -22.79 -10.67 0.52
CA ALA A 576 -22.75 -10.76 1.97
C ALA A 576 -21.30 -10.92 2.45
N THR A 577 -20.83 -9.94 3.22
CA THR A 577 -19.50 -9.95 3.85
C THR A 577 -19.65 -10.13 5.36
N LEU A 578 -19.12 -11.22 5.91
CA LEU A 578 -18.99 -11.45 7.35
C LEU A 578 -17.58 -11.01 7.79
N SER A 579 -17.50 -9.89 8.51
CA SER A 579 -16.23 -9.39 9.05
C SER A 579 -15.97 -10.00 10.43
N LEU A 580 -14.88 -10.73 10.57
CA LEU A 580 -14.42 -11.36 11.82
C LEU A 580 -13.54 -10.39 12.63
N PRO A 581 -13.43 -10.55 13.97
CA PRO A 581 -12.54 -9.75 14.81
C PRO A 581 -11.09 -10.30 14.82
N SER A 582 -10.80 -11.31 14.00
CA SER A 582 -9.46 -11.78 13.66
C SER A 582 -8.85 -10.94 12.51
N PHE A 583 -7.52 -10.95 12.41
CA PHE A 583 -6.81 -10.34 11.28
C PHE A 583 -6.16 -11.41 10.40
N THR A 584 -6.09 -11.11 9.11
CA THR A 584 -5.39 -11.88 8.09
C THR A 584 -4.21 -11.05 7.58
N ALA A 585 -3.09 -11.73 7.28
CA ALA A 585 -1.85 -11.10 6.84
C ALA A 585 -1.67 -11.26 5.33
N ASN A 586 -1.55 -10.16 4.60
CA ASN A 586 -1.08 -10.18 3.22
C ASN A 586 0.45 -10.06 3.22
N ILE A 587 1.13 -10.99 2.54
CA ILE A 587 2.59 -10.96 2.31
C ILE A 587 2.82 -11.17 0.81
N ASP A 588 3.59 -10.28 0.18
CA ASP A 588 3.87 -10.25 -1.28
C ASP A 588 2.65 -10.34 -2.22
N GLY A 589 1.48 -10.00 -1.68
CA GLY A 589 0.19 -10.03 -2.38
C GLY A 589 -0.64 -11.30 -2.16
N GLN A 590 -0.12 -12.30 -1.44
CA GLN A 590 -0.85 -13.51 -1.07
C GLN A 590 -1.50 -13.35 0.32
N LYS A 591 -2.81 -13.66 0.43
CA LYS A 591 -3.58 -13.58 1.68
C LYS A 591 -3.37 -14.83 2.54
N MET A 592 -2.60 -14.72 3.62
CA MET A 592 -2.58 -15.71 4.70
C MET A 592 -3.85 -15.53 5.55
N SER A 593 -4.92 -16.24 5.18
CA SER A 593 -6.15 -16.36 5.99
C SER A 593 -5.90 -17.28 7.20
N ALA A 594 -6.73 -17.22 8.24
CA ALA A 594 -6.64 -18.18 9.35
C ALA A 594 -5.24 -18.30 10.00
N VAL A 595 -4.60 -17.17 10.28
CA VAL A 595 -3.26 -17.16 10.92
C VAL A 595 -3.39 -17.52 12.40
N PRO A 596 -2.63 -18.49 12.95
CA PRO A 596 -2.58 -18.75 14.38
C PRO A 596 -2.25 -17.47 15.18
N PRO A 597 -2.89 -17.20 16.34
CA PRO A 597 -2.67 -15.95 17.08
C PRO A 597 -1.19 -15.71 17.45
N THR A 598 -0.47 -16.76 17.82
CA THR A 598 0.97 -16.74 18.15
C THR A 598 1.85 -16.33 16.96
N LEU A 599 1.52 -16.79 15.75
CA LEU A 599 2.19 -16.39 14.51
C LEU A 599 1.82 -14.95 14.14
N LEU A 600 0.53 -14.60 14.25
CA LEU A 600 0.01 -13.27 13.96
C LEU A 600 0.66 -12.18 14.82
N ASP A 601 0.87 -12.43 16.12
CA ASP A 601 1.53 -11.51 17.05
C ASP A 601 2.98 -11.15 16.65
N VAL A 602 3.67 -12.05 15.94
CA VAL A 602 5.01 -11.81 15.39
C VAL A 602 4.92 -11.03 14.09
N LEU A 603 3.93 -11.35 13.24
CA LEU A 603 3.68 -10.66 11.97
C LEU A 603 3.18 -9.20 12.15
N ARG A 604 2.67 -8.81 13.32
CA ARG A 604 2.25 -7.42 13.61
C ARG A 604 3.39 -6.40 13.77
N ASN A 605 4.66 -6.84 13.78
CA ASN A 605 5.78 -5.99 14.18
C ASN A 605 6.10 -4.90 13.12
N PRO A 606 5.99 -3.59 13.44
CA PRO A 606 6.00 -2.51 12.45
C PRO A 606 7.35 -2.23 11.75
N ARG A 607 8.39 -3.03 11.97
CA ARG A 607 9.65 -2.94 11.19
C ARG A 607 9.55 -3.61 9.81
N ASN A 608 8.55 -4.45 9.56
CA ASN A 608 8.50 -5.32 8.40
C ASN A 608 7.51 -4.79 7.35
N SER A 609 8.02 -3.95 6.43
CA SER A 609 7.21 -3.16 5.48
C SER A 609 6.43 -3.96 4.42
N GLY A 610 6.73 -5.25 4.24
CA GLY A 610 6.04 -6.14 3.30
C GLY A 610 4.74 -6.76 3.85
N VAL A 611 4.56 -6.82 5.18
CA VAL A 611 3.39 -7.44 5.80
C VAL A 611 2.27 -6.41 5.99
N ARG A 612 1.05 -6.73 5.54
CA ARG A 612 -0.13 -5.89 5.78
C ARG A 612 -1.25 -6.67 6.44
N LEU A 613 -1.66 -6.22 7.62
CA LEU A 613 -2.83 -6.74 8.31
C LEU A 613 -4.09 -6.09 7.74
N GLN A 614 -5.12 -6.90 7.53
CA GLN A 614 -6.49 -6.47 7.28
C GLN A 614 -7.44 -7.30 8.16
N ASN A 615 -8.66 -6.81 8.40
CA ASN A 615 -9.69 -7.61 9.07
C ASN A 615 -9.93 -8.88 8.25
N ASP A 616 -10.10 -10.04 8.90
CA ASP A 616 -10.46 -11.24 8.15
C ASP A 616 -11.94 -11.21 7.77
N GLU A 617 -12.22 -11.51 6.51
CA GLU A 617 -13.56 -11.42 5.93
C GLU A 617 -13.88 -12.70 5.16
N VAL A 618 -15.11 -13.20 5.37
CA VAL A 618 -15.71 -14.23 4.53
C VAL A 618 -16.77 -13.58 3.66
N LYS A 619 -16.74 -13.85 2.36
CA LYS A 619 -17.69 -13.32 1.39
C LYS A 619 -18.47 -14.46 0.74
N ALA A 620 -19.77 -14.24 0.55
CA ALA A 620 -20.60 -15.00 -0.39
C ALA A 620 -21.32 -14.00 -1.31
N SER A 621 -21.50 -14.36 -2.58
CA SER A 621 -22.20 -13.52 -3.55
C SER A 621 -23.13 -14.35 -4.44
N ASP A 622 -24.19 -13.70 -4.92
CA ASP A 622 -25.10 -14.20 -5.96
C ASP A 622 -25.21 -13.17 -7.09
N VAL A 623 -25.39 -13.65 -8.32
CA VAL A 623 -25.46 -12.80 -9.51
C VAL A 623 -26.92 -12.52 -9.86
N THR A 624 -27.29 -11.24 -9.87
CA THR A 624 -28.66 -10.79 -10.06
C THR A 624 -28.86 -10.18 -11.46
N PRO A 625 -30.10 -10.07 -11.97
CA PRO A 625 -30.38 -9.39 -13.23
C PRO A 625 -30.45 -7.85 -13.09
N TRP A 626 -30.07 -7.28 -11.94
CA TRP A 626 -30.23 -5.86 -11.60
C TRP A 626 -28.91 -5.25 -11.11
N VAL A 627 -28.73 -3.94 -11.33
CA VAL A 627 -27.77 -3.15 -10.56
C VAL A 627 -28.28 -3.02 -9.12
N ILE A 628 -27.53 -3.56 -8.16
CA ILE A 628 -27.89 -3.59 -6.74
C ILE A 628 -27.40 -2.31 -6.03
N SER A 629 -28.28 -1.71 -5.23
CA SER A 629 -27.97 -0.55 -4.39
C SER A 629 -28.52 -0.68 -2.96
N GLY A 630 -28.04 0.19 -2.07
CA GLY A 630 -28.31 0.11 -0.63
C GLY A 630 -27.36 -0.83 0.11
N MET A 631 -27.60 -0.98 1.41
CA MET A 631 -26.83 -1.84 2.31
C MET A 631 -27.71 -2.23 3.50
N ALA A 632 -27.58 -3.48 3.95
CA ALA A 632 -28.11 -3.94 5.24
C ALA A 632 -26.97 -4.50 6.10
N ALA A 633 -27.11 -4.45 7.42
CA ALA A 633 -26.16 -5.04 8.35
C ALA A 633 -26.91 -5.80 9.44
N VAL A 634 -26.46 -7.02 9.72
CA VAL A 634 -26.99 -7.91 10.75
C VAL A 634 -25.87 -8.22 11.74
N SER A 635 -26.16 -8.15 13.03
CA SER A 635 -25.25 -8.63 14.08
C SER A 635 -25.60 -10.07 14.44
N LEU A 636 -24.60 -10.93 14.53
CA LEU A 636 -24.75 -12.30 15.05
C LEU A 636 -23.61 -12.61 16.03
N THR A 637 -23.77 -13.65 16.85
CA THR A 637 -22.78 -14.03 17.87
C THR A 637 -22.23 -15.43 17.57
N ILE A 638 -20.91 -15.53 17.51
CA ILE A 638 -20.18 -16.79 17.38
C ILE A 638 -19.84 -17.31 18.78
N GLU A 639 -20.34 -18.50 19.12
CA GLU A 639 -20.16 -19.14 20.42
C GLU A 639 -19.68 -20.59 20.25
N ARG A 640 -18.37 -20.82 20.37
CA ARG A 640 -17.78 -22.16 20.52
C ARG A 640 -18.17 -22.73 21.89
N LYS A 641 -18.78 -23.93 21.91
CA LYS A 641 -19.16 -24.66 23.12
C LYS A 641 -17.96 -24.95 24.02
N SER A 642 -18.19 -24.96 25.34
CA SER A 642 -17.20 -25.23 26.38
C SER A 642 -16.49 -26.58 26.16
N TYR A 643 -15.16 -26.61 26.15
CA TYR A 643 -14.41 -27.86 25.96
C TYR A 643 -14.65 -28.89 27.09
N SER A 644 -15.06 -28.43 28.28
CA SER A 644 -15.44 -29.27 29.42
C SER A 644 -16.73 -30.08 29.24
N GLU A 645 -17.58 -29.75 28.25
CA GLU A 645 -18.88 -30.41 28.04
C GLU A 645 -18.81 -31.66 27.15
N LYS A 646 -17.69 -31.91 26.45
CA LYS A 646 -17.55 -33.02 25.50
C LYS A 646 -16.97 -34.30 26.12
N GLY A 647 -17.71 -34.89 27.04
CA GLY A 647 -17.54 -36.29 27.48
C GLY A 647 -18.12 -37.33 26.50
N GLY A 648 -18.22 -37.02 25.20
CA GLY A 648 -18.93 -37.83 24.20
C GLY A 648 -18.10 -38.08 22.94
N THR A 649 -18.14 -39.31 22.44
CA THR A 649 -17.46 -39.77 21.21
C THR A 649 -17.89 -38.96 19.98
N PRO A 650 -16.98 -38.66 19.03
CA PRO A 650 -17.35 -38.05 17.77
C PRO A 650 -18.21 -39.01 16.95
N SER A 651 -19.43 -38.58 16.58
CA SER A 651 -20.23 -39.29 15.59
C SER A 651 -19.54 -39.24 14.23
N ALA A 652 -19.49 -40.38 13.54
CA ALA A 652 -19.20 -40.41 12.11
C ALA A 652 -20.25 -39.59 11.33
N PRO A 653 -19.92 -39.08 10.13
CA PRO A 653 -20.91 -38.47 9.23
C PRO A 653 -21.95 -39.52 8.77
N PRO A 654 -23.18 -39.12 8.41
CA PRO A 654 -24.22 -40.07 8.02
C PRO A 654 -23.87 -40.81 6.73
N VAL A 655 -23.88 -42.14 6.77
CA VAL A 655 -23.89 -42.98 5.56
C VAL A 655 -25.26 -42.80 4.88
N PRO A 656 -25.34 -42.52 3.56
CA PRO A 656 -26.61 -42.42 2.87
C PRO A 656 -27.35 -43.76 2.89
N GLN A 657 -28.53 -43.79 3.53
CA GLN A 657 -29.40 -44.97 3.46
C GLN A 657 -30.17 -45.00 2.13
N PRO A 658 -30.44 -46.19 1.55
CA PRO A 658 -31.22 -46.30 0.31
C PRO A 658 -32.65 -45.76 0.47
N GLN A 659 -33.16 -45.09 -0.56
CA GLN A 659 -34.55 -44.64 -0.57
C GLN A 659 -35.51 -45.82 -0.61
N GLN A 660 -36.39 -45.94 0.39
CA GLN A 660 -37.57 -46.81 0.32
C GLN A 660 -38.78 -46.01 -0.21
N PRO A 661 -39.72 -46.66 -0.92
CA PRO A 661 -40.73 -45.98 -1.73
C PRO A 661 -41.88 -45.37 -0.91
N LYS A 662 -42.54 -44.34 -1.48
CA LYS A 662 -43.78 -43.77 -0.95
C LYS A 662 -44.94 -44.79 -1.00
N PRO A 663 -45.74 -44.90 0.07
CA PRO A 663 -47.11 -45.41 -0.01
C PRO A 663 -48.07 -44.36 -0.60
N THR A 664 -49.16 -44.84 -1.22
CA THR A 664 -50.28 -44.05 -1.79
C THR A 664 -51.61 -44.81 -1.51
N PRO A 665 -52.83 -44.26 -1.72
CA PRO A 665 -53.68 -43.85 -0.58
C PRO A 665 -55.14 -44.39 -0.60
N SER A 666 -56.03 -43.75 0.20
CA SER A 666 -57.52 -43.82 0.11
C SER A 666 -58.19 -45.11 0.67
N PRO A 667 -59.53 -45.17 0.94
CA PRO A 667 -60.70 -44.31 0.56
C PRO A 667 -61.17 -43.31 1.65
N ALA A 668 -61.90 -42.19 1.41
CA ALA A 668 -63.13 -41.88 0.60
C ALA A 668 -64.45 -42.28 1.31
N PRO A 669 -65.66 -41.73 1.01
CA PRO A 669 -66.11 -40.80 -0.07
C PRO A 669 -66.75 -39.47 0.47
N GLY A 670 -67.36 -38.54 -0.29
CA GLY A 670 -67.57 -38.34 -1.75
C GLY A 670 -68.58 -37.20 -2.04
N GLY A 671 -68.76 -36.79 -3.32
CA GLY A 671 -69.69 -35.72 -3.76
C GLY A 671 -69.06 -34.70 -4.75
N VAL A 672 -68.87 -35.04 -6.03
CA VAL A 672 -69.77 -34.81 -7.20
C VAL A 672 -69.59 -33.42 -7.88
N GLN A 673 -69.46 -33.45 -9.22
CA GLN A 673 -69.17 -32.39 -10.22
C GLN A 673 -70.47 -31.77 -10.81
N PRO A 674 -70.49 -30.77 -11.75
CA PRO A 674 -69.50 -30.30 -12.76
C PRO A 674 -69.14 -28.78 -12.64
N ALA A 675 -68.07 -28.19 -13.22
CA ALA A 675 -67.45 -28.21 -14.56
C ALA A 675 -68.15 -27.34 -15.63
N PHE A 676 -67.51 -26.25 -16.08
CA PHE A 676 -67.28 -25.84 -17.47
C PHE A 676 -66.31 -24.61 -17.52
N ASP A 677 -65.99 -24.11 -18.72
CA ASP A 677 -64.89 -23.17 -19.00
C ASP A 677 -65.35 -22.07 -20.01
N LEU A 678 -64.54 -21.01 -20.14
CA LEU A 678 -64.58 -19.89 -21.12
C LEU A 678 -65.54 -18.68 -20.93
N ASP A 679 -65.02 -17.58 -21.51
CA ASP A 679 -65.62 -16.33 -22.02
C ASP A 679 -65.90 -15.08 -21.14
N GLU A 680 -65.75 -13.95 -21.84
CA GLU A 680 -65.76 -12.52 -21.49
C GLU A 680 -67.19 -11.89 -21.61
N PRO A 681 -67.43 -10.57 -21.43
CA PRO A 681 -66.61 -9.49 -20.85
C PRO A 681 -67.39 -8.56 -19.87
N ASP A 682 -66.77 -7.40 -19.55
CA ASP A 682 -67.35 -6.05 -19.68
C ASP A 682 -67.71 -5.17 -18.44
N ALA A 683 -67.72 -3.86 -18.73
CA ALA A 683 -67.58 -2.67 -17.91
C ALA A 683 -68.63 -2.33 -16.82
N GLY A 684 -68.21 -1.51 -15.85
CA GLY A 684 -69.10 -0.69 -15.00
C GLY A 684 -68.41 -0.07 -13.75
N ILE A 685 -67.85 1.16 -13.74
CA ILE A 685 -68.46 2.51 -13.81
C ILE A 685 -68.92 3.08 -12.42
N LEU A 686 -68.08 4.01 -11.91
CA LEU A 686 -68.39 5.23 -11.11
C LEU A 686 -68.55 5.26 -9.56
N ARG A 687 -67.74 6.18 -8.97
CA ARG A 687 -68.09 7.30 -8.04
C ARG A 687 -68.05 7.17 -6.51
N ASN A 688 -67.04 7.83 -5.93
CA ASN A 688 -67.09 9.06 -5.09
C ASN A 688 -67.99 9.17 -3.83
N GLY A 689 -67.40 9.71 -2.75
CA GLY A 689 -68.09 10.29 -1.57
C GLY A 689 -67.67 9.58 -0.27
N VAL A 690 -66.77 10.04 0.62
CA VAL A 690 -66.42 11.37 1.20
C VAL A 690 -67.34 11.77 2.37
N THR A 691 -66.72 12.28 3.47
CA THR A 691 -67.27 12.55 4.83
C THR A 691 -67.51 11.29 5.70
N GLY A 692 -67.34 11.33 7.03
CA GLY A 692 -66.87 12.39 7.93
C GLY A 692 -66.47 11.82 9.32
N ALA A 693 -65.72 12.59 10.13
CA ALA A 693 -65.25 12.20 11.48
C ALA A 693 -66.24 12.66 12.60
N PRO A 694 -66.08 12.32 13.90
CA PRO A 694 -65.03 12.96 14.75
C PRO A 694 -64.50 12.17 16.00
N ALA A 695 -63.41 12.70 16.60
CA ALA A 695 -63.01 12.66 18.05
C ALA A 695 -62.72 11.31 18.75
N LEU A 696 -61.86 11.16 19.79
CA LEU A 696 -60.76 11.90 20.48
C LEU A 696 -60.04 10.84 21.38
N SER A 697 -58.81 10.89 21.92
CA SER A 697 -57.68 11.84 22.03
C SER A 697 -56.34 11.08 21.70
N ARG A 698 -55.10 11.59 21.64
CA ARG A 698 -54.28 12.70 22.22
C ARG A 698 -53.69 12.45 23.63
N PRO A 699 -52.43 12.88 23.95
CA PRO A 699 -51.42 13.58 23.11
C PRO A 699 -49.91 13.15 23.21
N ALA A 700 -49.14 13.40 22.13
CA ALA A 700 -47.77 13.98 22.03
C ALA A 700 -46.54 13.38 22.81
N SER A 701 -45.26 13.64 22.47
CA SER A 701 -44.63 14.65 21.57
C SER A 701 -43.29 14.22 20.92
N MET A 702 -43.08 14.64 19.64
CA MET A 702 -41.88 15.20 18.93
C MET A 702 -40.45 14.60 19.13
N VAL A 703 -39.44 14.77 18.25
CA VAL A 703 -39.03 15.80 17.25
C VAL A 703 -38.41 15.09 16.01
N ARG A 704 -38.88 15.23 14.76
CA ARG A 704 -38.76 16.33 13.75
C ARG A 704 -37.35 16.66 13.21
N PHE A 705 -37.07 16.23 11.98
CA PHE A 705 -36.15 16.91 11.05
C PHE A 705 -36.91 17.92 10.18
N ALA A 706 -36.21 18.88 9.57
CA ALA A 706 -36.78 19.92 8.69
C ALA A 706 -36.10 19.94 7.31
N VAL A 707 -36.87 20.33 6.29
CA VAL A 707 -36.45 20.50 4.89
C VAL A 707 -36.71 21.96 4.49
N VAL A 708 -35.84 22.55 3.68
CA VAL A 708 -36.00 23.92 3.15
C VAL A 708 -35.71 23.91 1.64
N GLN A 709 -36.51 24.65 0.87
CA GLN A 709 -36.37 24.86 -0.57
C GLN A 709 -35.96 26.31 -0.91
N SER A 710 -35.66 26.55 -2.18
CA SER A 710 -35.05 27.76 -2.75
C SER A 710 -35.90 29.04 -2.75
N GLY A 711 -35.22 30.19 -2.62
CA GLY A 711 -35.69 31.55 -2.92
C GLY A 711 -34.48 32.46 -3.19
N ALA A 712 -34.64 33.63 -3.84
CA ALA A 712 -33.51 34.36 -4.44
C ALA A 712 -33.55 35.91 -4.33
N VAL A 713 -32.41 36.52 -4.70
CA VAL A 713 -32.15 37.95 -5.05
C VAL A 713 -31.63 38.90 -3.94
N SER A 714 -30.52 39.54 -4.31
CA SER A 714 -29.65 40.59 -3.71
C SER A 714 -30.32 41.98 -3.46
N PRO A 715 -29.62 43.10 -3.09
CA PRO A 715 -28.19 43.30 -2.77
C PRO A 715 -27.90 44.21 -1.51
N ASN A 716 -26.64 44.68 -1.39
CA ASN A 716 -26.07 45.69 -0.45
C ASN A 716 -25.70 45.19 0.97
N GLY A 717 -24.58 45.59 1.59
CA GLY A 717 -23.49 46.46 1.10
C GLY A 717 -22.26 46.53 2.05
N GLU A 718 -21.14 47.01 1.50
CA GLU A 718 -19.84 47.44 2.08
C GLU A 718 -19.36 47.01 3.49
N ALA A 719 -18.12 46.49 3.55
CA ALA A 719 -17.17 46.69 4.66
C ALA A 719 -15.71 46.67 4.13
N LYS A 720 -14.77 47.38 4.79
CA LYS A 720 -13.39 47.62 4.30
C LYS A 720 -12.30 46.84 5.07
N LEU A 721 -11.19 46.60 4.37
CA LEU A 721 -9.85 46.17 4.83
C LEU A 721 -8.96 47.41 5.14
N PRO A 722 -7.69 47.31 5.61
CA PRO A 722 -6.91 46.31 6.40
C PRO A 722 -6.24 47.05 7.63
N PRO A 723 -4.99 46.80 8.16
CA PRO A 723 -4.00 45.70 8.05
C PRO A 723 -3.38 45.18 9.39
N THR A 724 -2.35 44.33 9.25
CA THR A 724 -1.39 43.74 10.23
C THR A 724 -0.51 44.76 11.01
N PRO A 725 0.08 44.41 12.18
CA PRO A 725 1.38 43.68 12.24
C PRO A 725 1.56 42.70 13.45
N ALA A 726 2.80 42.22 13.65
CA ALA A 726 3.20 41.10 14.52
C ALA A 726 3.55 41.46 15.99
N GLY A 727 3.69 40.43 16.86
CA GLY A 727 4.17 40.51 18.25
C GLY A 727 4.28 39.13 18.93
N GLU A 728 5.06 39.00 20.01
CA GLU A 728 5.46 37.71 20.62
C GLU A 728 4.78 37.35 21.96
N ALA A 729 4.39 36.06 22.09
CA ALA A 729 4.56 35.17 23.26
C ALA A 729 3.81 35.34 24.62
N VAL A 730 3.82 34.20 25.36
CA VAL A 730 3.64 33.96 26.82
C VAL A 730 2.21 33.68 27.38
N ALA A 731 2.15 32.72 28.33
CA ALA A 731 1.06 32.28 29.23
C ALA A 731 -0.17 31.58 28.56
N GLU A 732 -0.60 30.37 28.95
CA GLU A 732 -1.13 29.90 30.26
C GLU A 732 -2.37 30.70 30.69
N SER A 733 -3.56 30.13 30.95
CA SER A 733 -3.95 28.82 31.49
C SER A 733 -5.46 28.57 31.18
N LYS A 734 -6.20 27.52 31.59
CA LYS A 734 -6.04 26.42 32.56
C LYS A 734 -6.74 25.16 32.03
N GLN A 735 -6.46 23.99 32.62
CA GLN A 735 -7.57 23.08 32.96
C GLN A 735 -7.31 22.37 34.30
N GLU A 736 -8.27 22.48 35.21
CA GLU A 736 -8.31 21.79 36.50
C GLU A 736 -8.73 20.31 36.27
N GLN A 737 -8.11 19.35 36.96
CA GLN A 737 -8.61 18.67 38.17
C GLN A 737 -10.05 18.10 38.03
N LYS A 738 -10.38 16.91 38.56
CA LYS A 738 -9.68 16.12 39.59
C LYS A 738 -10.03 14.62 39.54
N SER A 739 -9.21 13.83 40.22
CA SER A 739 -9.45 12.42 40.55
C SER A 739 -10.21 12.22 41.87
N GLY A 740 -10.80 11.04 42.04
CA GLY A 740 -11.19 10.49 43.34
C GLY A 740 -12.25 9.39 43.21
N ALA A 741 -12.31 8.36 44.06
CA ALA A 741 -11.32 7.83 45.01
C ALA A 741 -11.77 6.41 45.43
N ASP A 742 -10.96 5.62 46.13
CA ASP A 742 -11.26 5.36 47.55
C ASP A 742 -10.21 4.51 48.30
N ALA A 743 -9.92 4.91 49.54
CA ALA A 743 -9.33 4.09 50.58
C ALA A 743 -9.69 4.65 51.97
N LYS A 744 -9.92 3.76 52.93
CA LYS A 744 -10.36 4.05 54.31
C LYS A 744 -9.22 4.74 55.12
N LYS A 745 -9.38 5.31 56.34
CA LYS A 745 -10.31 4.99 57.44
C LYS A 745 -10.21 6.02 58.60
N ALA A 746 -11.32 6.27 59.30
CA ALA A 746 -11.47 6.66 60.73
C ALA A 746 -10.78 7.92 61.32
N GLU A 747 -11.39 8.43 62.40
CA GLU A 747 -11.04 9.66 63.13
C GLU A 747 -10.05 9.44 64.30
N ALA A 748 -9.41 10.53 64.75
CA ALA A 748 -8.84 10.65 66.09
C ALA A 748 -8.88 12.12 66.58
N LYS A 749 -9.06 12.34 67.89
CA LYS A 749 -9.19 13.68 68.51
C LYS A 749 -7.85 14.41 68.64
N LYS A 750 -7.89 15.76 68.69
CA LYS A 750 -6.80 16.59 69.23
C LYS A 750 -6.53 16.25 70.70
N PRO A 751 -5.25 16.21 71.13
CA PRO A 751 -4.81 16.56 72.47
C PRO A 751 -4.29 18.01 72.53
N GLU A 752 -4.26 18.59 73.71
CA GLU A 752 -3.58 19.87 73.99
C GLU A 752 -2.06 19.70 74.16
N VAL A 753 -1.32 20.81 74.10
CA VAL A 753 0.14 20.82 74.25
C VAL A 753 0.53 21.07 75.71
N ASP A 754 0.89 19.99 76.40
CA ASP A 754 1.56 20.02 77.69
C ASP A 754 3.02 20.48 77.53
N ALA A 755 3.35 21.63 78.15
CA ALA A 755 4.65 22.30 78.02
C ALA A 755 5.75 21.76 78.97
N SER A 756 5.55 20.62 79.64
CA SER A 756 6.42 20.15 80.74
C SER A 756 7.37 18.98 80.41
N LYS A 757 7.60 18.63 79.13
CA LYS A 757 8.40 17.45 78.73
C LYS A 757 9.70 17.80 77.99
N PRO A 758 10.86 17.24 78.38
CA PRO A 758 12.13 17.52 77.72
C PRO A 758 12.19 16.90 76.32
N VAL A 759 12.82 17.62 75.39
CA VAL A 759 13.01 17.16 74.01
C VAL A 759 13.98 15.97 73.99
N LYS A 760 13.44 14.75 73.99
CA LYS A 760 14.22 13.55 73.63
C LYS A 760 14.69 13.71 72.18
N ALA A 761 16.00 13.74 71.99
CA ALA A 761 16.61 13.75 70.67
C ALA A 761 16.23 12.46 69.92
N ALA A 762 15.27 12.55 69.00
CA ALA A 762 14.83 11.44 68.16
C ALA A 762 15.89 11.15 67.09
N GLY A 763 16.96 10.46 67.48
CA GLY A 763 17.84 9.79 66.54
C GLY A 763 17.03 8.74 65.77
N ARG A 764 16.94 8.88 64.44
CA ARG A 764 16.36 7.82 63.61
C ARG A 764 17.19 6.55 63.78
N SER A 765 16.52 5.42 64.02
CA SER A 765 17.19 4.12 64.00
C SER A 765 17.82 3.86 62.62
N PRO A 766 18.99 3.20 62.55
CA PRO A 766 19.55 2.79 61.27
C PRO A 766 18.57 1.90 60.50
N MET A 767 18.34 2.22 59.23
CA MET A 767 17.51 1.43 58.33
C MET A 767 18.38 0.39 57.62
N VAL A 768 17.78 -0.74 57.22
CA VAL A 768 18.43 -1.73 56.37
C VAL A 768 17.68 -1.79 55.04
N TRP A 769 18.41 -1.68 53.93
CA TRP A 769 17.90 -2.08 52.62
C TRP A 769 18.52 -3.43 52.27
N ARG A 770 17.68 -4.45 52.07
CA ARG A 770 18.07 -5.81 51.70
C ARG A 770 17.47 -6.17 50.34
N GLN A 771 18.20 -6.97 49.57
CA GLN A 771 17.75 -7.69 48.39
C GLN A 771 18.16 -9.15 48.55
N GLU A 772 17.17 -10.05 48.47
CA GLU A 772 17.33 -11.51 48.68
C GLU A 772 16.38 -12.35 47.79
N SER A 773 15.62 -11.70 46.89
CA SER A 773 14.63 -12.34 46.01
C SER A 773 14.88 -12.02 44.54
N ALA A 774 14.37 -12.86 43.63
CA ALA A 774 14.52 -12.68 42.19
C ALA A 774 14.06 -11.28 41.73
N GLU A 775 12.84 -10.88 42.10
CA GLU A 775 12.33 -9.54 41.80
C GLU A 775 13.20 -8.41 42.37
N ALA A 776 13.83 -8.62 43.53
CA ALA A 776 14.66 -7.60 44.15
C ALA A 776 15.87 -7.30 43.25
N PHE A 777 16.52 -8.34 42.72
CA PHE A 777 17.68 -8.21 41.84
C PHE A 777 17.32 -7.86 40.39
N GLU A 778 16.19 -8.36 39.86
CA GLU A 778 15.72 -8.06 38.49
C GLU A 778 15.29 -6.60 38.27
N ARG A 779 15.10 -5.81 39.34
CA ARG A 779 14.94 -4.35 39.24
C ARG A 779 16.27 -3.60 38.93
N GLY A 780 17.39 -4.32 38.90
CA GLY A 780 18.71 -3.83 38.48
C GLY A 780 19.07 -4.17 37.04
N ARG A 781 20.25 -3.74 36.59
CA ARG A 781 20.81 -4.11 35.28
C ARG A 781 21.62 -5.39 35.40
N LEU A 782 21.25 -6.41 34.65
CA LEU A 782 21.98 -7.68 34.52
C LEU A 782 22.90 -7.65 33.30
N ASP A 783 24.15 -8.06 33.46
CA ASP A 783 25.18 -8.00 32.42
C ASP A 783 26.14 -9.20 32.57
N GLY A 784 25.89 -10.28 31.82
CA GLY A 784 26.62 -11.56 31.98
C GLY A 784 26.28 -12.34 33.26
N VAL A 785 25.21 -11.98 33.96
CA VAL A 785 24.67 -12.71 35.12
C VAL A 785 23.23 -13.14 34.88
N ALA A 786 22.86 -14.29 35.46
CA ALA A 786 21.49 -14.77 35.52
C ALA A 786 20.96 -14.62 36.95
N VAL A 787 19.65 -14.45 37.08
CA VAL A 787 18.95 -14.49 38.37
C VAL A 787 18.07 -15.74 38.38
N SER A 788 18.14 -16.52 39.44
CA SER A 788 17.25 -17.67 39.64
C SER A 788 15.97 -17.26 40.39
N THR A 789 14.90 -18.04 40.21
CA THR A 789 13.66 -17.90 41.00
C THR A 789 13.85 -17.96 42.52
N ARG A 790 15.00 -18.45 43.01
CA ARG A 790 15.36 -18.47 44.44
C ARG A 790 16.11 -17.22 44.93
N GLY A 791 16.34 -16.23 44.06
CA GLY A 791 17.18 -15.06 44.37
C GLY A 791 18.68 -15.34 44.29
N GLU A 792 19.11 -16.49 43.80
CA GLU A 792 20.54 -16.78 43.56
C GLU A 792 20.98 -16.13 42.24
N ILE A 793 22.00 -15.26 42.29
CA ILE A 793 22.66 -14.67 41.12
C ILE A 793 23.86 -15.53 40.74
N THR A 794 23.93 -15.94 39.47
CA THR A 794 24.98 -16.80 38.89
C THR A 794 25.61 -16.14 37.66
N LEU A 795 26.74 -16.67 37.19
CA LEU A 795 27.27 -16.33 35.85
C LEU A 795 26.37 -16.98 34.79
N ALA A 796 25.83 -16.17 33.86
CA ALA A 796 24.98 -16.65 32.78
C ALA A 796 25.80 -17.30 31.64
N PRO A 797 25.19 -18.12 30.78
CA PRO A 797 25.64 -18.30 29.39
C PRO A 797 25.48 -16.99 28.61
N SER A 798 26.40 -16.67 27.69
CA SER A 798 26.24 -15.46 26.84
C SER A 798 25.43 -15.77 25.58
N ILE A 799 24.36 -15.01 25.32
CA ILE A 799 23.63 -15.08 24.05
C ILE A 799 24.44 -14.32 22.99
N GLN A 800 25.10 -15.06 22.11
CA GLN A 800 25.94 -14.51 21.03
C GLN A 800 25.22 -14.64 19.69
N LYS A 801 25.21 -13.59 18.86
CA LYS A 801 24.79 -13.73 17.46
C LYS A 801 25.80 -14.64 16.76
N ALA A 802 25.31 -15.75 16.21
CA ALA A 802 26.10 -16.70 15.44
C ALA A 802 26.06 -16.35 13.95
N ARG A 803 24.87 -16.15 13.37
CA ARG A 803 24.68 -15.82 11.94
C ARG A 803 23.55 -14.79 11.74
N SER A 804 23.58 -14.15 10.58
CA SER A 804 22.44 -13.45 9.97
C SER A 804 22.16 -14.12 8.62
N LEU A 805 20.88 -14.31 8.27
CA LEU A 805 20.43 -14.95 7.03
C LEU A 805 19.75 -13.93 6.10
N ASP A 806 19.63 -14.24 4.80
CA ASP A 806 18.85 -13.44 3.83
C ASP A 806 17.35 -13.80 3.93
N ALA A 807 16.75 -13.47 5.09
CA ALA A 807 15.33 -13.65 5.42
C ALA A 807 14.92 -12.73 6.59
N THR A 808 13.63 -12.43 6.75
CA THR A 808 13.11 -11.60 7.86
C THR A 808 12.88 -12.41 9.15
N TYR A 809 12.63 -13.71 9.03
CA TYR A 809 12.24 -14.58 10.15
C TYR A 809 12.97 -15.93 10.12
N VAL A 810 13.33 -16.45 11.30
CA VAL A 810 13.70 -17.87 11.49
C VAL A 810 12.59 -18.52 12.31
N TRP A 811 11.70 -19.26 11.66
CA TRP A 811 10.51 -19.84 12.30
C TRP A 811 10.77 -21.20 12.94
N SER A 812 11.68 -21.97 12.35
CA SER A 812 12.02 -23.32 12.79
C SER A 812 13.53 -23.52 12.82
N LEU A 813 14.00 -24.27 13.82
CA LEU A 813 15.37 -24.72 13.95
C LEU A 813 15.38 -26.22 14.23
N LEU A 814 16.37 -26.92 13.67
CA LEU A 814 16.63 -28.32 13.95
C LEU A 814 18.14 -28.54 14.05
N ALA A 815 18.60 -29.05 15.19
CA ALA A 815 19.99 -29.47 15.36
C ALA A 815 20.13 -30.93 14.90
N ALA A 816 20.85 -31.14 13.79
CA ALA A 816 21.23 -32.45 13.30
C ALA A 816 22.70 -32.74 13.67
N LYS A 817 23.15 -33.98 13.44
CA LYS A 817 24.52 -34.42 13.75
C LYS A 817 25.61 -33.74 12.91
N ASP A 818 25.24 -33.24 11.74
CA ASP A 818 26.17 -32.65 10.76
C ASP A 818 26.12 -31.11 10.70
N ALA A 819 24.99 -30.51 11.11
CA ALA A 819 24.71 -29.08 11.00
C ALA A 819 23.45 -28.68 11.77
N LEU A 820 23.28 -27.37 11.95
CA LEU A 820 22.00 -26.76 12.31
C LEU A 820 21.23 -26.42 11.03
N TYR A 821 19.95 -26.78 10.96
CA TYR A 821 19.05 -26.38 9.89
C TYR A 821 18.08 -25.30 10.37
N ALA A 822 17.83 -24.29 9.54
CA ALA A 822 17.00 -23.14 9.85
C ALA A 822 15.96 -22.89 8.75
N GLY A 823 14.68 -23.06 9.08
CA GLY A 823 13.55 -22.78 8.20
C GLY A 823 13.11 -21.33 8.34
N THR A 824 13.10 -20.60 7.23
CA THR A 824 12.92 -19.14 7.24
C THR A 824 11.61 -18.68 6.65
N GLY A 825 11.30 -17.40 6.88
CA GLY A 825 10.36 -16.67 6.03
C GLY A 825 10.97 -16.25 4.69
N ASP A 826 10.12 -15.62 3.89
CA ASP A 826 10.40 -14.92 2.63
C ASP A 826 11.03 -15.81 1.55
N ARG A 827 10.15 -16.44 0.75
CA ARG A 827 10.45 -17.46 -0.29
C ARG A 827 10.72 -18.87 0.26
N GLY A 828 10.41 -19.11 1.54
CA GLY A 828 10.36 -20.46 2.14
C GLY A 828 11.66 -21.24 1.96
N ILE A 829 12.77 -20.68 2.44
CA ILE A 829 14.12 -21.24 2.30
C ILE A 829 14.46 -22.04 3.56
N VAL A 830 15.24 -23.12 3.40
CA VAL A 830 15.95 -23.76 4.52
C VAL A 830 17.45 -23.55 4.33
N TYR A 831 18.09 -22.99 5.35
CA TYR A 831 19.55 -22.83 5.42
C TYR A 831 20.16 -23.96 6.24
N ARG A 832 21.26 -24.53 5.74
CA ARG A 832 22.19 -25.38 6.50
C ARG A 832 23.29 -24.49 7.07
N ILE A 833 23.52 -24.58 8.36
CA ILE A 833 24.49 -23.78 9.11
C ILE A 833 25.53 -24.72 9.73
N ALA A 834 26.76 -24.64 9.22
CA ALA A 834 27.87 -25.50 9.64
C ALA A 834 29.14 -24.65 9.80
N GLY A 835 29.67 -24.60 11.02
CA GLY A 835 30.78 -23.70 11.37
C GLY A 835 30.45 -22.24 11.05
N GLU A 836 31.32 -21.60 10.26
CA GLU A 836 31.14 -20.21 9.78
C GLU A 836 30.21 -20.08 8.55
N SER A 837 29.82 -21.18 7.91
CA SER A 837 29.00 -21.15 6.69
C SER A 837 27.51 -21.27 6.98
N ALA A 838 26.70 -20.47 6.28
CA ALA A 838 25.25 -20.62 6.19
C ALA A 838 24.86 -20.66 4.70
N THR A 839 24.30 -21.77 4.22
CA THR A 839 23.99 -21.98 2.80
C THR A 839 22.53 -22.42 2.59
N PRO A 840 21.82 -21.89 1.58
CA PRO A 840 20.45 -22.31 1.27
C PRO A 840 20.47 -23.69 0.60
N VAL A 841 19.92 -24.70 1.28
CA VAL A 841 19.90 -26.10 0.81
C VAL A 841 18.55 -26.56 0.25
N LEU A 842 17.47 -25.88 0.62
CA LEU A 842 16.14 -26.09 0.07
C LEU A 842 15.48 -24.73 -0.23
N LYS A 843 14.80 -24.64 -1.37
CA LYS A 843 13.98 -23.49 -1.78
C LYS A 843 12.62 -24.01 -2.18
N THR A 844 11.63 -23.85 -1.32
CA THR A 844 10.29 -24.44 -1.54
C THR A 844 9.45 -23.68 -2.57
N GLY A 845 9.67 -22.36 -2.68
CA GLY A 845 8.80 -21.45 -3.44
C GLY A 845 7.56 -20.98 -2.67
N GLU A 846 7.39 -21.45 -1.44
CA GLU A 846 6.31 -21.07 -0.52
C GLU A 846 6.69 -19.78 0.25
N LEU A 847 5.78 -19.24 1.07
CA LEU A 847 6.08 -18.02 1.84
C LEU A 847 6.99 -18.30 3.05
N GLN A 848 6.70 -19.36 3.80
CA GLN A 848 7.36 -19.66 5.09
C GLN A 848 7.65 -21.16 5.22
N VAL A 849 8.75 -21.54 5.89
CA VAL A 849 8.97 -22.89 6.43
C VAL A 849 8.76 -22.85 7.94
N LEU A 850 7.57 -23.29 8.39
CA LEU A 850 7.15 -23.16 9.79
C LEU A 850 7.62 -24.32 10.67
N ALA A 851 7.85 -25.51 10.10
CA ALA A 851 8.27 -26.69 10.82
C ALA A 851 9.42 -27.43 10.11
N LEU A 852 10.34 -27.98 10.91
CA LEU A 852 11.41 -28.88 10.47
C LEU A 852 11.40 -30.16 11.32
N ALA A 853 11.69 -31.30 10.71
CA ALA A 853 11.98 -32.56 11.38
C ALA A 853 13.00 -33.38 10.57
N GLN A 854 13.65 -34.37 11.20
CA GLN A 854 14.57 -35.29 10.52
C GLN A 854 14.27 -36.73 10.96
N ASP A 855 14.37 -37.68 10.03
CA ASP A 855 14.23 -39.11 10.32
C ASP A 855 15.58 -39.78 10.67
N ALA A 856 15.52 -41.04 11.13
CA ALA A 856 16.71 -41.80 11.52
C ALA A 856 17.66 -42.13 10.35
N ALA A 857 17.24 -41.96 9.09
CA ALA A 857 18.08 -42.07 7.91
C ALA A 857 18.72 -40.72 7.50
N GLY A 858 18.38 -39.63 8.20
CA GLY A 858 18.93 -38.30 8.00
C GLY A 858 18.14 -37.42 7.02
N ASN A 859 17.01 -37.87 6.48
CA ASN A 859 16.21 -37.03 5.58
C ASN A 859 15.59 -35.88 6.37
N LEU A 860 15.74 -34.65 5.87
CA LEU A 860 15.16 -33.44 6.43
C LEU A 860 13.80 -33.17 5.79
N TYR A 861 12.79 -32.93 6.61
CA TYR A 861 11.42 -32.61 6.22
C TYR A 861 11.08 -31.17 6.58
N ALA A 862 10.51 -30.42 5.62
CA ALA A 862 10.17 -29.01 5.76
C ALA A 862 8.69 -28.76 5.46
N GLY A 863 7.93 -28.35 6.48
CA GLY A 863 6.50 -28.03 6.40
C GLY A 863 6.25 -26.55 6.12
N THR A 864 5.40 -26.25 5.14
CA THR A 864 5.27 -24.89 4.58
C THR A 864 3.95 -24.18 4.83
N ALA A 865 3.94 -22.90 4.49
CA ALA A 865 2.79 -22.02 4.43
C ALA A 865 2.81 -21.18 3.14
N PRO A 866 1.66 -20.92 2.47
CA PRO A 866 0.29 -21.22 2.89
C PRO A 866 -0.41 -22.33 2.05
N ASN A 867 0.35 -23.19 1.36
CA ASN A 867 -0.20 -24.28 0.54
C ASN A 867 0.01 -25.68 1.16
N GLY A 868 0.19 -25.76 2.49
CA GLY A 868 0.25 -27.02 3.26
C GLY A 868 1.19 -28.09 2.72
N SER A 869 2.28 -27.67 2.10
CA SER A 869 3.15 -28.57 1.34
C SER A 869 4.33 -29.03 2.20
N LEU A 870 4.77 -30.25 1.95
CA LEU A 870 5.85 -30.91 2.67
C LEU A 870 6.96 -31.30 1.71
N TYR A 871 8.15 -30.78 1.94
CA TYR A 871 9.32 -31.05 1.12
C TYR A 871 10.28 -31.97 1.87
N ARG A 872 10.88 -32.94 1.16
CA ARG A 872 11.98 -33.78 1.65
C ARG A 872 13.29 -33.33 1.03
N LEU A 873 14.35 -33.31 1.83
CA LEU A 873 15.75 -33.17 1.41
C LEU A 873 16.52 -34.39 1.94
N THR A 874 17.08 -35.21 1.06
CA THR A 874 17.86 -36.40 1.44
C THR A 874 19.30 -36.03 1.81
N PRO A 875 20.06 -36.89 2.53
CA PRO A 875 21.46 -36.62 2.86
C PRO A 875 22.38 -36.36 1.66
N GLU A 876 22.03 -36.90 0.48
CA GLU A 876 22.77 -36.70 -0.78
C GLU A 876 22.46 -35.33 -1.44
N GLY A 877 21.59 -34.52 -0.84
CA GLY A 877 21.19 -33.21 -1.34
C GLY A 877 20.03 -33.21 -2.34
N LYS A 878 19.39 -34.37 -2.60
CA LYS A 878 18.20 -34.43 -3.46
C LYS A 878 17.01 -33.81 -2.72
N SER A 879 16.36 -32.83 -3.32
CA SER A 879 15.13 -32.22 -2.80
C SER A 879 13.91 -32.47 -3.68
N GLU A 880 12.75 -32.68 -3.06
CA GLU A 880 11.48 -32.96 -3.74
C GLU A 880 10.26 -32.52 -2.89
N LEU A 881 9.14 -32.26 -3.56
CA LEU A 881 7.83 -32.18 -2.90
C LEU A 881 7.42 -33.62 -2.54
N PHE A 882 7.41 -33.93 -1.25
CA PHE A 882 7.18 -35.28 -0.74
C PHE A 882 5.70 -35.55 -0.46
N TRP A 883 4.97 -34.56 0.04
CA TRP A 883 3.52 -34.61 0.24
C TRP A 883 2.89 -33.23 0.10
N ARG A 884 1.59 -33.17 -0.21
CA ARG A 884 0.79 -31.95 -0.19
C ARG A 884 -0.50 -32.21 0.59
N GLY A 885 -0.68 -31.49 1.69
CA GLY A 885 -1.86 -31.59 2.53
C GLY A 885 -3.10 -30.90 1.96
N PRO A 886 -4.29 -31.23 2.47
CA PRO A 886 -5.55 -30.56 2.13
C PRO A 886 -5.83 -29.31 2.98
N GLU A 887 -4.95 -28.97 3.92
CA GLU A 887 -5.04 -27.80 4.80
C GLU A 887 -3.94 -26.78 4.46
N GLN A 888 -4.06 -25.52 4.89
CA GLN A 888 -3.22 -24.41 4.40
C GLN A 888 -1.81 -24.38 5.02
N TYR A 889 -1.66 -24.90 6.23
CA TYR A 889 -0.43 -24.76 7.00
C TYR A 889 0.00 -26.11 7.56
N ILE A 890 1.28 -26.44 7.42
CA ILE A 890 1.94 -27.42 8.31
C ILE A 890 2.63 -26.61 9.40
N LEU A 891 2.05 -26.61 10.60
CA LEU A 891 2.54 -25.83 11.74
C LEU A 891 3.57 -26.60 12.58
N SER A 892 3.47 -27.93 12.61
CA SER A 892 4.33 -28.79 13.42
C SER A 892 4.58 -30.14 12.74
N LEU A 893 5.74 -30.74 13.05
CA LEU A 893 6.19 -32.03 12.54
C LEU A 893 6.77 -32.87 13.68
N ALA A 894 6.52 -34.17 13.68
CA ALA A 894 7.17 -35.16 14.55
C ALA A 894 7.41 -36.47 13.78
N VAL A 895 8.46 -37.24 14.11
CA VAL A 895 8.81 -38.50 13.43
C VAL A 895 8.83 -39.64 14.46
N ASP A 896 8.24 -40.80 14.14
CA ASP A 896 8.35 -42.00 14.98
C ASP A 896 9.58 -42.87 14.65
N ALA A 897 9.86 -43.87 15.49
CA ALA A 897 11.00 -44.76 15.34
C ALA A 897 10.91 -45.67 14.10
N GLN A 898 9.76 -45.71 13.41
CA GLN A 898 9.52 -46.44 12.17
C GLN A 898 9.61 -45.51 10.93
N GLY A 899 9.92 -44.23 11.12
CA GLY A 899 10.06 -43.24 10.05
C GLY A 899 8.74 -42.65 9.54
N ASN A 900 7.61 -42.89 10.20
CA ASN A 900 6.39 -42.18 9.85
C ASN A 900 6.47 -40.75 10.40
N LEU A 901 6.09 -39.79 9.56
CA LEU A 901 6.04 -38.37 9.89
C LEU A 901 4.59 -37.97 10.23
N TYR A 902 4.41 -37.25 11.32
CA TYR A 902 3.14 -36.71 11.76
C TYR A 902 3.13 -35.22 11.50
N ALA A 903 2.23 -34.75 10.64
CA ALA A 903 2.08 -33.35 10.27
C ALA A 903 0.87 -32.74 10.98
N GLY A 904 1.12 -31.78 11.87
CA GLY A 904 0.09 -31.00 12.52
C GLY A 904 -0.28 -29.79 11.66
N THR A 905 -1.55 -29.72 11.25
CA THR A 905 -2.01 -28.74 10.26
C THR A 905 -2.99 -27.71 10.82
N SER A 906 -3.30 -26.72 9.98
CA SER A 906 -4.39 -25.79 10.21
C SER A 906 -4.93 -25.25 8.87
N PRO A 907 -6.19 -24.78 8.78
CA PRO A 907 -6.98 -24.19 9.87
C PRO A 907 -8.11 -25.08 10.46
N HIS A 908 -8.05 -26.41 10.28
CA HIS A 908 -9.12 -27.30 10.72
C HIS A 908 -8.68 -28.35 11.75
N GLY A 909 -7.54 -28.16 12.43
CA GLY A 909 -7.09 -29.04 13.51
C GLY A 909 -6.68 -30.46 13.07
N GLY A 910 -6.42 -30.67 11.78
CA GLY A 910 -5.97 -31.96 11.27
C GLY A 910 -4.58 -32.36 11.75
N ILE A 911 -4.39 -33.64 12.05
CA ILE A 911 -3.06 -34.24 12.19
C ILE A 911 -2.98 -35.49 11.33
N TYR A 912 -2.03 -35.47 10.40
CA TYR A 912 -1.89 -36.45 9.32
C TYR A 912 -0.68 -37.34 9.58
N ARG A 913 -0.83 -38.66 9.42
CA ARG A 913 0.27 -39.62 9.43
C ARG A 913 0.72 -39.85 7.99
N ILE A 914 2.00 -39.62 7.73
CA ILE A 914 2.64 -39.71 6.42
C ILE A 914 3.70 -40.82 6.51
N THR A 915 3.55 -41.82 5.67
CA THR A 915 4.46 -42.98 5.59
C THR A 915 5.77 -42.63 4.86
N PRO A 916 6.85 -43.42 5.00
CA PRO A 916 8.15 -43.16 4.34
C PRO A 916 8.12 -43.06 2.81
N ASP A 917 7.10 -43.65 2.16
CA ASP A 917 6.82 -43.59 0.72
C ASP A 917 5.91 -42.40 0.31
N GLY A 918 5.47 -41.58 1.28
CA GLY A 918 4.77 -40.31 1.04
C GLY A 918 3.24 -40.37 1.13
N GLN A 919 2.64 -41.52 1.49
CA GLN A 919 1.19 -41.63 1.62
C GLN A 919 0.72 -41.01 2.94
N GLY A 920 0.11 -39.82 2.86
CA GLY A 920 -0.47 -39.11 3.99
C GLY A 920 -1.95 -39.42 4.19
N THR A 921 -2.31 -39.92 5.38
CA THR A 921 -3.68 -40.17 5.82
C THR A 921 -4.03 -39.30 7.02
N LEU A 922 -5.31 -38.91 7.17
CA LEU A 922 -5.76 -38.20 8.38
C LEU A 922 -5.78 -39.19 9.54
N LEU A 923 -4.89 -39.00 10.52
CA LEU A 923 -4.89 -39.81 11.75
C LEU A 923 -6.02 -39.35 12.66
N ALA A 924 -6.04 -38.06 13.00
CA ALA A 924 -7.02 -37.50 13.92
C ALA A 924 -7.29 -36.02 13.62
N ARG A 925 -8.37 -35.50 14.20
CA ARG A 925 -8.68 -34.06 14.20
C ARG A 925 -8.92 -33.60 15.63
N ILE A 926 -8.15 -32.62 16.10
CA ILE A 926 -8.38 -32.01 17.41
C ILE A 926 -9.48 -30.93 17.32
N PRO A 927 -10.17 -30.59 18.43
CA PRO A 927 -11.19 -29.54 18.44
C PRO A 927 -10.68 -28.10 18.21
N ASP A 928 -9.37 -27.88 18.34
CA ASP A 928 -8.70 -26.59 18.09
C ASP A 928 -8.32 -26.47 16.60
N PRO A 929 -8.58 -25.33 15.93
CA PRO A 929 -8.22 -25.14 14.52
C PRO A 929 -6.72 -25.25 14.21
N TYR A 930 -5.83 -25.10 15.19
CA TYR A 930 -4.38 -24.99 15.00
C TYR A 930 -3.59 -26.08 15.74
N VAL A 931 -3.00 -27.06 15.05
CA VAL A 931 -2.06 -28.02 15.68
C VAL A 931 -0.66 -27.40 15.79
N VAL A 932 -0.46 -26.53 16.80
CA VAL A 932 0.72 -25.66 16.93
C VAL A 932 1.99 -26.44 17.26
N SER A 933 1.89 -27.57 17.98
CA SER A 933 3.04 -28.41 18.33
C SER A 933 2.62 -29.88 18.45
N LEU A 934 3.53 -30.78 18.09
CA LEU A 934 3.40 -32.23 18.21
C LEU A 934 4.62 -32.81 18.95
N ALA A 935 4.40 -33.83 19.78
CA ALA A 935 5.47 -34.59 20.42
C ALA A 935 5.06 -36.06 20.58
N ILE A 936 6.03 -36.98 20.56
CA ILE A 936 5.80 -38.43 20.69
C ILE A 936 6.51 -38.93 21.95
N SER A 937 5.81 -39.66 22.83
CA SER A 937 6.42 -40.35 23.97
C SER A 937 5.62 -41.58 24.37
N GLY A 938 6.31 -42.68 24.69
CA GLY A 938 5.69 -43.90 25.21
C GLY A 938 4.58 -44.46 24.31
N GLY A 939 4.77 -44.44 22.99
CA GLY A 939 3.78 -44.89 22.01
C GLY A 939 2.54 -43.97 21.85
N ASN A 940 2.53 -42.79 22.46
CA ASN A 940 1.43 -41.83 22.35
C ASN A 940 1.89 -40.59 21.57
N LEU A 941 1.00 -40.08 20.72
CA LEU A 941 1.16 -38.78 20.07
C LEU A 941 0.45 -37.71 20.92
N TYR A 942 1.12 -36.60 21.18
CA TYR A 942 0.60 -35.46 21.91
C TYR A 942 0.52 -34.25 20.99
N ALA A 943 -0.48 -33.39 21.20
CA ALA A 943 -0.72 -32.20 20.39
C ALA A 943 -1.15 -31.00 21.25
N SER A 944 -0.71 -29.79 20.89
CA SER A 944 -1.23 -28.53 21.46
C SER A 944 -2.01 -27.70 20.43
N GLY A 945 -3.03 -27.00 20.92
CA GLY A 945 -3.85 -26.08 20.13
C GLY A 945 -3.27 -24.66 19.99
N GLY A 946 -4.04 -23.75 19.37
CA GLY A 946 -3.74 -22.31 19.32
C GLY A 946 -4.85 -21.37 19.78
N MET A 947 -6.05 -21.86 20.15
CA MET A 947 -7.25 -21.08 20.46
C MET A 947 -7.99 -21.59 21.70
N GLY A 948 -7.63 -21.07 22.88
CA GLY A 948 -8.14 -21.56 24.16
C GLY A 948 -7.59 -22.94 24.53
N ALA A 949 -6.35 -23.20 24.09
CA ALA A 949 -5.81 -24.55 23.91
C ALA A 949 -5.48 -25.30 25.20
N VAL A 950 -5.81 -26.59 25.18
CA VAL A 950 -5.37 -27.64 26.09
C VAL A 950 -4.33 -28.53 25.38
N VAL A 951 -3.69 -29.44 26.11
CA VAL A 951 -2.90 -30.52 25.51
C VAL A 951 -3.79 -31.74 25.28
N TYR A 952 -3.74 -32.28 24.07
CA TYR A 952 -4.42 -33.51 23.67
C TYR A 952 -3.45 -34.70 23.65
N ARG A 953 -3.95 -35.87 24.00
CA ARG A 953 -3.33 -37.18 23.75
C ARG A 953 -4.13 -37.91 22.68
N ILE A 954 -3.42 -38.43 21.68
CA ILE A 954 -3.93 -39.23 20.58
C ILE A 954 -3.26 -40.62 20.68
N THR A 955 -4.08 -41.65 20.78
CA THR A 955 -3.64 -43.07 20.80
C THR A 955 -3.69 -43.70 19.40
N ASP A 956 -3.08 -44.86 19.23
CA ASP A 956 -2.97 -45.56 17.92
C ASP A 956 -4.33 -45.90 17.28
N ASP A 957 -5.40 -45.99 18.09
CA ASP A 957 -6.80 -46.13 17.66
C ASP A 957 -7.42 -44.80 17.16
N SER A 958 -6.60 -43.77 16.92
CA SER A 958 -6.98 -42.40 16.52
C SER A 958 -7.84 -41.63 17.55
N LYS A 959 -7.98 -42.15 18.78
CA LYS A 959 -8.83 -41.54 19.80
C LYS A 959 -8.18 -40.31 20.43
N VAL A 960 -8.78 -39.15 20.18
CA VAL A 960 -8.38 -37.88 20.81
C VAL A 960 -8.98 -37.76 22.21
N SER A 961 -8.16 -37.35 23.17
CA SER A 961 -8.57 -37.06 24.55
C SER A 961 -7.81 -35.86 25.13
N THR A 962 -8.45 -35.04 25.96
CA THR A 962 -7.74 -33.97 26.69
C THR A 962 -6.88 -34.59 27.79
N LEU A 963 -5.60 -34.21 27.83
CA LEU A 963 -4.63 -34.63 28.84
C LEU A 963 -4.47 -33.58 29.95
N PHE A 964 -4.33 -32.31 29.58
CA PHE A 964 -4.00 -31.23 30.51
C PHE A 964 -4.57 -29.88 30.05
N ASP A 965 -5.20 -29.15 30.98
CA ASP A 965 -5.71 -27.79 30.82
C ASP A 965 -4.98 -26.87 31.81
N PRO A 966 -4.27 -25.81 31.36
CA PRO A 966 -3.56 -24.87 32.25
C PRO A 966 -4.46 -23.85 32.97
N ALA A 967 -5.75 -23.81 32.62
CA ALA A 967 -6.80 -22.96 33.21
C ALA A 967 -6.63 -21.42 33.08
N GLN A 968 -7.66 -20.69 33.52
CA GLN A 968 -7.73 -19.22 33.68
C GLN A 968 -7.18 -18.38 32.52
N GLY A 969 -7.60 -18.67 31.28
CA GLY A 969 -7.28 -17.82 30.11
C GLY A 969 -5.83 -17.92 29.62
N ASN A 970 -5.04 -18.82 30.21
CA ASN A 970 -3.76 -19.27 29.71
C ASN A 970 -4.00 -20.43 28.73
N THR A 971 -3.18 -20.58 27.69
CA THR A 971 -3.33 -21.65 26.68
C THR A 971 -2.05 -22.45 26.54
N ALA A 972 -2.15 -23.78 26.43
CA ALA A 972 -1.01 -24.63 26.12
C ALA A 972 -0.61 -24.39 24.65
N SER A 973 0.49 -23.66 24.43
CA SER A 973 0.94 -23.29 23.08
C SER A 973 1.90 -24.31 22.49
N LEU A 974 2.81 -24.84 23.30
CA LEU A 974 3.92 -25.68 22.85
C LEU A 974 4.15 -26.86 23.78
N ILE A 975 4.58 -27.97 23.20
CA ILE A 975 4.97 -29.18 23.93
C ILE A 975 6.36 -29.64 23.50
N THR A 976 7.08 -30.28 24.41
CA THR A 976 8.34 -30.96 24.10
C THR A 976 8.50 -32.18 25.01
N VAL A 977 9.39 -33.09 24.64
CA VAL A 977 9.73 -34.28 25.43
C VAL A 977 11.23 -34.33 25.68
N ASP A 978 11.63 -34.76 26.87
CA ASP A 978 13.04 -35.00 27.20
C ASP A 978 13.51 -36.42 26.78
N PRO A 979 14.81 -36.74 26.90
CA PRO A 979 15.33 -38.08 26.58
C PRO A 979 14.77 -39.22 27.44
N ALA A 980 14.10 -38.93 28.56
CA ALA A 980 13.38 -39.92 29.37
C ALA A 980 11.91 -40.09 28.94
N GLY A 981 11.45 -39.30 27.96
CA GLY A 981 10.07 -39.27 27.48
C GLY A 981 9.12 -38.47 28.38
N GLN A 982 9.64 -37.61 29.26
CA GLN A 982 8.83 -36.71 30.08
C GLN A 982 8.26 -35.59 29.22
N LEU A 983 6.93 -35.42 29.24
CA LEU A 983 6.25 -34.32 28.56
C LEU A 983 6.36 -33.01 29.37
N TYR A 984 6.68 -31.92 28.67
CA TYR A 984 6.68 -30.55 29.18
C TYR A 984 5.81 -29.65 28.31
N VAL A 985 5.17 -28.66 28.93
CA VAL A 985 4.20 -27.76 28.29
C VAL A 985 4.56 -26.31 28.58
N GLY A 986 4.70 -25.51 27.53
CA GLY A 986 4.82 -24.05 27.59
C GLY A 986 3.50 -23.38 27.21
N THR A 987 3.20 -22.23 27.83
CA THR A 987 1.92 -21.54 27.62
C THR A 987 2.02 -20.14 27.03
N SER A 988 0.89 -19.63 26.52
CA SER A 988 0.70 -18.26 26.07
C SER A 988 -0.64 -17.72 26.60
N PRO A 989 -0.78 -16.42 26.94
CA PRO A 989 0.22 -15.36 26.89
C PRO A 989 1.10 -15.26 28.16
N LEU A 990 0.83 -16.05 29.22
CA LEU A 990 1.52 -15.89 30.50
C LEU A 990 2.96 -16.45 30.51
N GLY A 991 3.28 -17.40 29.63
CA GLY A 991 4.61 -18.02 29.63
C GLY A 991 4.86 -18.89 30.86
N ALA A 992 3.83 -19.61 31.31
CA ALA A 992 3.96 -20.64 32.33
C ALA A 992 4.62 -21.89 31.73
N ILE A 993 5.27 -22.68 32.58
CA ILE A 993 5.93 -23.94 32.20
C ILE A 993 5.51 -25.05 33.17
N TYR A 994 5.01 -26.15 32.63
CA TYR A 994 4.55 -27.32 33.38
C TYR A 994 5.32 -28.58 32.96
N ARG A 995 5.52 -29.50 33.91
CA ARG A 995 5.81 -30.92 33.66
C ARG A 995 4.49 -31.68 33.75
N VAL A 996 4.15 -32.50 32.76
CA VAL A 996 2.85 -33.21 32.69
C VAL A 996 3.08 -34.72 32.64
N GLU A 997 2.53 -35.43 33.62
CA GLU A 997 2.57 -36.89 33.71
C GLU A 997 1.67 -37.55 32.65
N ARG A 998 1.91 -38.83 32.35
CA ARG A 998 1.13 -39.61 31.35
C ARG A 998 -0.37 -39.78 31.70
N ASP A 999 -0.73 -39.51 32.95
CA ASP A 999 -2.11 -39.52 33.47
C ASP A 999 -2.78 -38.13 33.50
N GLY A 1000 -2.07 -37.07 33.09
CA GLY A 1000 -2.57 -35.69 33.06
C GLY A 1000 -2.27 -34.86 34.31
N ARG A 1001 -1.70 -35.44 35.38
CA ARG A 1001 -1.24 -34.65 36.54
C ARG A 1001 -0.11 -33.72 36.12
N ALA A 1002 -0.22 -32.44 36.49
CA ALA A 1002 0.75 -31.41 36.12
C ALA A 1002 1.46 -30.82 37.34
N THR A 1003 2.77 -30.59 37.22
CA THR A 1003 3.57 -29.82 38.18
C THR A 1003 3.96 -28.49 37.54
N LEU A 1004 3.58 -27.38 38.15
CA LEU A 1004 4.01 -26.04 37.73
C LEU A 1004 5.50 -25.87 38.06
N LEU A 1005 6.33 -25.63 37.05
CA LEU A 1005 7.76 -25.37 37.21
C LEU A 1005 8.08 -23.87 37.21
N HIS A 1006 7.28 -23.09 36.47
CA HIS A 1006 7.42 -21.64 36.36
C HIS A 1006 6.06 -21.01 36.09
N GLU A 1007 5.68 -20.00 36.87
CA GLU A 1007 4.34 -19.38 36.82
C GLU A 1007 4.17 -18.40 35.65
N LYS A 1008 5.20 -17.58 35.36
CA LYS A 1008 5.06 -16.46 34.41
C LYS A 1008 6.41 -15.96 33.87
N SER A 1009 6.55 -15.99 32.55
CA SER A 1009 7.69 -15.43 31.82
C SER A 1009 7.43 -13.97 31.38
N SER A 1010 8.42 -13.38 30.70
CA SER A 1010 8.34 -12.05 30.06
C SER A 1010 7.27 -11.95 28.96
N ALA A 1011 6.93 -13.07 28.32
CA ALA A 1011 5.87 -13.22 27.32
C ALA A 1011 5.43 -14.71 27.26
N GLY A 1012 4.46 -15.03 26.41
CA GLY A 1012 4.15 -16.43 26.06
C GLY A 1012 5.37 -17.16 25.46
N ILE A 1013 5.44 -18.47 25.68
CA ILE A 1013 6.55 -19.30 25.17
C ILE A 1013 6.40 -19.42 23.65
N ASN A 1014 7.44 -19.01 22.91
CA ASN A 1014 7.54 -19.11 21.44
C ASN A 1014 8.29 -20.36 20.99
N ALA A 1015 9.22 -20.88 21.80
CA ALA A 1015 9.93 -22.14 21.54
C ALA A 1015 10.31 -22.85 22.84
N LEU A 1016 10.38 -24.19 22.81
CA LEU A 1016 10.61 -25.05 23.97
C LEU A 1016 11.36 -26.33 23.56
N ALA A 1017 12.49 -26.64 24.21
CA ALA A 1017 13.21 -27.90 23.99
C ALA A 1017 13.93 -28.36 25.27
N ALA A 1018 14.15 -29.67 25.41
CA ALA A 1018 14.98 -30.24 26.46
C ALA A 1018 16.38 -30.57 25.91
N ASP A 1019 17.43 -30.35 26.71
CA ASP A 1019 18.79 -30.79 26.37
C ASP A 1019 19.04 -32.26 26.74
N GLY A 1020 20.11 -32.84 26.19
CA GLY A 1020 20.54 -34.22 26.47
C GLY A 1020 20.93 -34.51 27.93
N ARG A 1021 20.85 -33.52 28.82
CA ARG A 1021 21.17 -33.61 30.25
C ARG A 1021 19.93 -33.42 31.13
N GLY A 1022 18.74 -33.29 30.53
CA GLY A 1022 17.46 -33.15 31.23
C GLY A 1022 17.15 -31.74 31.75
N ALA A 1023 17.86 -30.69 31.29
CA ALA A 1023 17.45 -29.32 31.55
C ALA A 1023 16.56 -28.80 30.40
N LEU A 1024 15.52 -28.06 30.76
CA LEU A 1024 14.51 -27.56 29.82
C LEU A 1024 14.77 -26.09 29.51
N TRP A 1025 14.72 -25.74 28.22
CA TRP A 1025 15.01 -24.41 27.70
C TRP A 1025 13.78 -23.84 26.98
N ALA A 1026 13.37 -22.64 27.38
CA ALA A 1026 12.19 -21.96 26.84
C ALA A 1026 12.54 -20.55 26.36
N ALA A 1027 12.06 -20.15 25.19
CA ALA A 1027 12.22 -18.81 24.63
C ALA A 1027 10.92 -18.00 24.78
N ALA A 1028 10.99 -16.87 25.47
CA ALA A 1028 9.87 -15.97 25.71
C ALA A 1028 10.29 -14.52 25.47
N GLY A 1029 9.69 -13.88 24.45
CA GLY A 1029 10.08 -12.53 24.03
C GLY A 1029 11.55 -12.49 23.57
N ASP A 1030 12.34 -11.64 24.21
CA ASP A 1030 13.80 -11.44 24.05
C ASP A 1030 14.64 -12.26 25.06
N THR A 1031 13.98 -13.07 25.88
CA THR A 1031 14.53 -13.71 27.08
C THR A 1031 14.50 -15.24 26.93
N ILE A 1032 15.51 -15.90 27.47
CA ILE A 1032 15.63 -17.36 27.49
C ILE A 1032 15.58 -17.82 28.96
N TYR A 1033 14.73 -18.79 29.23
CA TYR A 1033 14.52 -19.39 30.54
C TYR A 1033 15.10 -20.79 30.55
N ARG A 1034 15.88 -21.12 31.58
CA ARG A 1034 16.43 -22.45 31.79
C ARG A 1034 15.86 -23.04 33.07
N VAL A 1035 15.11 -24.14 32.96
CA VAL A 1035 14.51 -24.85 34.08
C VAL A 1035 15.35 -26.09 34.41
N SER A 1036 15.68 -26.27 35.68
CA SER A 1036 16.52 -27.36 36.19
C SER A 1036 16.16 -27.74 37.63
N GLY A 1037 16.74 -28.83 38.16
CA GLY A 1037 16.43 -29.35 39.50
C GLY A 1037 15.23 -30.31 39.52
N SER A 1038 14.81 -30.74 40.71
CA SER A 1038 13.67 -31.66 40.86
C SER A 1038 12.32 -30.94 40.66
N PRO A 1039 11.27 -31.63 40.20
CA PRO A 1039 9.94 -31.03 39.99
C PRO A 1039 9.34 -30.37 41.24
N GLU A 1040 9.66 -30.88 42.44
CA GLU A 1040 9.23 -30.30 43.72
C GLU A 1040 9.97 -29.00 44.09
N ARG A 1041 11.15 -28.77 43.52
CA ARG A 1041 12.04 -27.65 43.86
C ARG A 1041 12.76 -27.10 42.61
N PRO A 1042 12.01 -26.64 41.58
CA PRO A 1042 12.61 -26.13 40.35
C PRO A 1042 13.56 -24.96 40.61
N VAL A 1043 14.56 -24.83 39.75
CA VAL A 1043 15.45 -23.67 39.62
C VAL A 1043 15.28 -23.16 38.20
N VAL A 1044 14.72 -21.96 38.07
CA VAL A 1044 14.55 -21.30 36.77
C VAL A 1044 15.56 -20.17 36.70
N GLU A 1045 16.59 -20.29 35.85
CA GLU A 1045 17.56 -19.23 35.56
C GLU A 1045 17.03 -18.35 34.41
N LYS A 1046 16.90 -17.04 34.63
CA LYS A 1046 16.52 -16.07 33.60
C LYS A 1046 17.76 -15.52 32.89
N ILE A 1047 17.84 -15.68 31.56
CA ILE A 1047 18.97 -15.27 30.72
C ILE A 1047 18.44 -14.29 29.66
N GLN A 1048 18.81 -13.01 29.79
CA GLN A 1048 18.39 -11.94 28.88
C GLN A 1048 19.63 -11.25 28.29
N HIS A 1049 19.53 -10.79 27.04
CA HIS A 1049 20.58 -10.00 26.40
C HIS A 1049 20.03 -8.59 26.08
N PRO A 1050 20.64 -7.49 26.57
CA PRO A 1050 20.05 -6.13 26.54
C PRO A 1050 19.70 -5.52 25.18
N SER A 1051 19.98 -6.21 24.08
CA SER A 1051 19.62 -5.79 22.71
C SER A 1051 19.27 -7.00 21.83
N ALA A 1052 18.69 -8.06 22.42
CA ALA A 1052 18.19 -9.20 21.66
C ALA A 1052 16.89 -8.87 20.91
N PRO A 1053 16.68 -9.41 19.70
CA PRO A 1053 15.37 -9.46 19.05
C PRO A 1053 14.46 -10.48 19.76
N ARG A 1054 13.16 -10.49 19.39
CA ARG A 1054 12.25 -11.57 19.80
C ARG A 1054 12.73 -12.90 19.22
N PHE A 1055 12.88 -13.91 20.07
CA PHE A 1055 13.18 -15.29 19.69
C PHE A 1055 11.88 -16.03 19.32
N LEU A 1056 11.98 -16.87 18.30
CA LEU A 1056 10.87 -17.58 17.65
C LEU A 1056 11.07 -19.11 17.65
N ALA A 1057 12.31 -19.56 17.46
CA ALA A 1057 12.69 -20.97 17.40
C ALA A 1057 13.82 -21.26 18.40
N LEU A 1058 13.90 -22.50 18.89
CA LEU A 1058 14.96 -22.98 19.78
C LEU A 1058 15.28 -24.44 19.43
N ALA A 1059 16.56 -24.78 19.38
CA ALA A 1059 17.05 -26.14 19.23
C ALA A 1059 18.24 -26.40 20.17
N THR A 1060 18.47 -27.68 20.48
CA THR A 1060 19.52 -28.20 21.35
C THR A 1060 20.20 -29.38 20.66
N ASP A 1061 21.52 -29.40 20.60
CA ASP A 1061 22.28 -30.55 20.06
C ASP A 1061 22.58 -31.62 21.13
N GLU A 1062 23.19 -32.73 20.72
CA GLU A 1062 23.59 -33.84 21.62
C GLU A 1062 24.62 -33.41 22.69
N ALA A 1063 25.37 -32.33 22.47
CA ALA A 1063 26.29 -31.77 23.47
C ALA A 1063 25.57 -30.88 24.50
N GLY A 1064 24.36 -30.39 24.20
CA GLY A 1064 23.61 -29.43 25.00
C GLY A 1064 23.85 -27.96 24.63
N GLN A 1065 24.39 -27.69 23.44
CA GLN A 1065 24.50 -26.33 22.90
C GLN A 1065 23.12 -25.85 22.46
N VAL A 1066 22.59 -24.84 23.17
CA VAL A 1066 21.32 -24.19 22.83
C VAL A 1066 21.54 -23.16 21.71
N VAL A 1067 20.66 -23.17 20.71
CA VAL A 1067 20.62 -22.21 19.61
C VAL A 1067 19.19 -21.69 19.43
N VAL A 1068 19.03 -20.40 19.15
CA VAL A 1068 17.72 -19.75 18.94
C VAL A 1068 17.67 -18.92 17.66
N GLY A 1069 16.51 -18.92 17.01
CA GLY A 1069 16.20 -18.15 15.80
C GLY A 1069 15.33 -16.93 16.12
N SER A 1070 15.48 -15.83 15.39
CA SER A 1070 14.82 -14.56 15.69
C SER A 1070 13.77 -14.11 14.67
N ALA A 1071 12.97 -13.12 15.09
CA ALA A 1071 12.13 -12.28 14.24
C ALA A 1071 12.91 -11.20 13.45
N THR A 1072 14.20 -11.43 13.17
CA THR A 1072 15.10 -10.54 12.40
C THR A 1072 16.04 -11.31 11.46
N GLY A 1073 15.72 -12.56 11.12
CA GLY A 1073 16.57 -13.41 10.27
C GLY A 1073 17.88 -13.88 10.91
N ASP A 1074 18.04 -13.65 12.22
CA ASP A 1074 19.28 -13.94 12.93
C ASP A 1074 19.21 -15.26 13.70
N VAL A 1075 20.37 -15.89 13.85
CA VAL A 1075 20.56 -17.11 14.66
C VAL A 1075 21.58 -16.81 15.76
N TYR A 1076 21.24 -17.13 17.00
CA TYR A 1076 22.05 -16.88 18.20
C TYR A 1076 22.35 -18.19 18.94
N ARG A 1077 23.54 -18.31 19.52
CA ARG A 1077 23.95 -19.44 20.38
C ARG A 1077 24.13 -18.99 21.82
N LEU A 1078 23.88 -19.88 22.78
CA LEU A 1078 24.22 -19.64 24.20
C LEU A 1078 25.61 -20.20 24.47
N ALA A 1079 26.64 -19.36 24.40
CA ALA A 1079 28.01 -19.79 24.64
C ALA A 1079 28.27 -19.98 26.14
N THR A 1080 28.36 -21.24 26.57
CA THR A 1080 28.64 -21.66 27.96
C THR A 1080 30.03 -21.26 28.44
N ASP A 1081 31.02 -21.28 27.55
CA ASP A 1081 32.44 -21.32 27.93
C ASP A 1081 33.06 -19.91 28.11
N SER A 1082 32.22 -18.87 28.01
CA SER A 1082 32.65 -17.53 27.59
C SER A 1082 32.65 -16.46 28.67
N LEU A 1083 31.96 -16.66 29.80
CA LEU A 1083 31.79 -15.63 30.83
C LEU A 1083 32.62 -15.92 32.09
N ARG A 1084 33.90 -15.53 32.03
CA ARG A 1084 34.78 -15.40 33.20
C ARG A 1084 34.38 -14.24 34.13
N ARG A 1085 33.42 -13.39 33.75
CA ARG A 1085 32.98 -12.21 34.50
C ARG A 1085 31.54 -11.84 34.18
N GLY A 1086 30.77 -11.47 35.21
CA GLY A 1086 29.43 -10.89 35.10
C GLY A 1086 29.21 -9.78 36.12
N VAL A 1087 28.23 -8.90 35.88
CA VAL A 1087 27.90 -7.73 36.70
C VAL A 1087 26.39 -7.61 36.90
N LEU A 1088 25.96 -7.46 38.15
CA LEU A 1088 24.67 -6.86 38.51
C LEU A 1088 24.94 -5.41 38.93
N GLU A 1089 24.29 -4.42 38.30
CA GLU A 1089 24.14 -3.08 38.89
C GLU A 1089 22.75 -3.00 39.55
N SER A 1090 22.67 -2.68 40.84
CA SER A 1090 21.40 -2.71 41.59
C SER A 1090 20.38 -1.71 41.06
N ALA A 1091 19.11 -1.86 41.42
CA ALA A 1091 18.17 -0.74 41.38
C ALA A 1091 18.72 0.44 42.20
N VAL A 1092 18.32 1.66 41.86
CA VAL A 1092 18.62 2.85 42.69
C VAL A 1092 17.74 2.82 43.95
N ARG A 1093 18.38 2.94 45.12
CA ARG A 1093 17.69 3.05 46.41
C ARG A 1093 17.65 4.51 46.86
N ASP A 1094 16.44 5.05 47.00
CA ASP A 1094 16.17 6.32 47.69
C ASP A 1094 16.11 6.12 49.21
N ALA A 1095 16.77 6.98 49.98
CA ALA A 1095 16.66 7.07 51.44
C ALA A 1095 15.68 8.16 51.93
N GLY A 1096 15.05 8.91 51.02
CA GLY A 1096 14.11 10.00 51.29
C GLY A 1096 14.76 11.33 51.68
N SER A 1097 15.92 11.29 52.34
CA SER A 1097 16.82 12.43 52.54
C SER A 1097 18.28 11.98 52.40
N VAL A 1098 19.23 12.92 52.37
CA VAL A 1098 20.67 12.61 52.29
C VAL A 1098 21.07 11.67 53.43
N ALA A 1099 21.54 10.48 53.11
CA ALA A 1099 21.89 9.45 54.09
C ALA A 1099 23.39 9.22 54.19
N ARG A 1100 23.84 8.83 55.39
CA ARG A 1100 25.13 8.18 55.59
C ARG A 1100 24.93 6.68 55.38
N TRP A 1101 25.58 6.13 54.37
CA TRP A 1101 25.55 4.71 54.07
C TRP A 1101 26.63 4.02 54.91
N GLY A 1102 26.23 2.98 55.64
CA GLY A 1102 27.00 2.35 56.71
C GLY A 1102 27.60 1.03 56.27
N ARG A 1103 27.27 -0.07 56.96
CA ARG A 1103 27.82 -1.39 56.67
C ARG A 1103 27.15 -2.02 55.45
N LEU A 1104 27.95 -2.53 54.51
CA LEU A 1104 27.52 -3.34 53.37
C LEU A 1104 27.86 -4.81 53.65
N THR A 1105 26.85 -5.67 53.63
CA THR A 1105 26.94 -7.12 53.85
C THR A 1105 26.34 -7.87 52.69
N TRP A 1106 26.95 -8.99 52.31
CA TRP A 1106 26.41 -9.92 51.33
C TRP A 1106 26.65 -11.38 51.73
N GLN A 1107 25.81 -12.28 51.23
CA GLN A 1107 25.97 -13.72 51.32
C GLN A 1107 26.36 -14.28 49.95
N ALA A 1108 27.49 -14.96 49.85
CA ALA A 1108 27.94 -15.57 48.60
C ALA A 1108 28.67 -16.90 48.81
N ARG A 1109 28.43 -17.85 47.90
CA ARG A 1109 29.17 -19.10 47.73
C ARG A 1109 30.28 -18.84 46.72
N VAL A 1110 31.53 -18.98 47.13
CA VAL A 1110 32.70 -18.63 46.30
C VAL A 1110 33.63 -19.86 46.21
N PRO A 1111 33.40 -20.77 45.24
CA PRO A 1111 34.31 -21.88 44.96
C PRO A 1111 35.74 -21.43 44.62
N THR A 1112 36.70 -22.34 44.73
CA THR A 1112 38.10 -22.14 44.27
C THR A 1112 38.13 -21.66 42.81
N GLY A 1113 38.99 -20.69 42.51
CA GLY A 1113 39.05 -20.06 41.18
C GLY A 1113 37.94 -19.03 40.88
N THR A 1114 37.04 -18.75 41.85
CA THR A 1114 35.98 -17.75 41.70
C THR A 1114 36.14 -16.56 42.65
N ARG A 1115 35.45 -15.45 42.36
CA ARG A 1115 35.46 -14.23 43.20
C ARG A 1115 34.10 -13.54 43.12
N VAL A 1116 33.69 -12.90 44.22
CA VAL A 1116 32.56 -11.97 44.27
C VAL A 1116 33.02 -10.70 44.98
N VAL A 1117 32.86 -9.55 44.33
CA VAL A 1117 33.17 -8.22 44.91
C VAL A 1117 32.04 -7.25 44.68
N LEU A 1118 31.85 -6.32 45.62
CA LEU A 1118 30.89 -5.23 45.48
C LEU A 1118 31.60 -3.88 45.37
N GLN A 1119 31.03 -2.96 44.59
CA GLN A 1119 31.41 -1.54 44.54
C GLN A 1119 30.16 -0.69 44.71
N THR A 1120 30.29 0.50 45.28
CA THR A 1120 29.15 1.37 45.61
C THR A 1120 29.29 2.75 45.00
N ARG A 1121 28.15 3.40 44.73
CA ARG A 1121 28.08 4.83 44.42
C ARG A 1121 26.83 5.47 45.03
N THR A 1122 26.89 6.78 45.22
CA THR A 1122 25.80 7.59 45.79
C THR A 1122 25.55 8.84 44.96
N GLY A 1123 24.36 9.41 45.07
CA GLY A 1123 23.96 10.62 44.35
C GLY A 1123 22.81 11.36 45.03
N ASN A 1124 22.40 12.49 44.44
CA ASN A 1124 21.31 13.33 44.95
C ASN A 1124 20.17 13.55 43.94
N SER A 1125 20.30 13.00 42.73
CA SER A 1125 19.25 12.85 41.72
C SER A 1125 18.77 11.38 41.64
N GLY A 1126 17.52 11.18 41.20
CA GLY A 1126 16.87 9.86 41.21
C GLY A 1126 17.42 8.85 40.18
N GLU A 1127 18.08 9.33 39.13
CA GLU A 1127 18.77 8.50 38.14
C GLU A 1127 20.27 8.82 38.12
N PRO A 1128 21.16 7.86 37.77
CA PRO A 1128 22.61 8.09 37.78
C PRO A 1128 23.11 9.03 36.68
N ASP A 1129 23.30 10.31 37.02
CA ASP A 1129 23.85 11.36 36.17
C ASP A 1129 25.31 11.73 36.55
N SER A 1130 25.82 12.85 36.01
CA SER A 1130 27.18 13.35 36.28
C SER A 1130 27.39 13.97 37.67
N THR A 1131 26.37 14.05 38.52
CA THR A 1131 26.45 14.50 39.93
C THR A 1131 26.63 13.35 40.91
N TRP A 1132 26.48 12.11 40.46
CA TRP A 1132 26.74 10.92 41.26
C TRP A 1132 28.24 10.70 41.48
N SER A 1133 28.59 10.05 42.60
CA SER A 1133 29.96 9.65 42.87
C SER A 1133 30.46 8.65 41.81
N PRO A 1134 31.77 8.62 41.54
CA PRO A 1134 32.37 7.44 40.91
C PRO A 1134 32.08 6.18 41.74
N TRP A 1135 32.19 5.03 41.10
CA TRP A 1135 32.16 3.72 41.78
C TRP A 1135 33.36 3.61 42.74
N SER A 1136 33.11 3.08 43.95
CA SER A 1136 34.16 2.84 44.96
C SER A 1136 35.22 1.85 44.49
N ALA A 1137 36.33 1.74 45.23
CA ALA A 1137 37.20 0.58 45.15
C ALA A 1137 36.43 -0.74 45.43
N GLU A 1138 36.95 -1.87 44.92
CA GLU A 1138 36.34 -3.19 45.08
C GLU A 1138 36.36 -3.66 46.54
N GLN A 1139 35.18 -3.91 47.11
CA GLN A 1139 35.04 -4.53 48.42
C GLN A 1139 35.09 -6.05 48.27
N THR A 1140 36.15 -6.66 48.81
CA THR A 1140 36.43 -8.11 48.75
C THR A 1140 35.95 -8.89 49.96
N ARG A 1141 35.46 -8.22 51.01
CA ARG A 1141 35.03 -8.84 52.28
C ARG A 1141 33.66 -8.31 52.70
N SER A 1142 32.73 -9.23 52.94
CA SER A 1142 31.39 -8.91 53.43
C SER A 1142 31.46 -8.23 54.80
N GLY A 1143 30.65 -7.18 55.01
CA GLY A 1143 30.61 -6.44 56.25
C GLY A 1143 31.57 -5.26 56.35
N ALA A 1144 32.13 -4.77 55.23
CA ALA A 1144 32.86 -3.51 55.17
C ALA A 1144 31.93 -2.28 55.23
N THR A 1145 32.47 -1.09 55.50
CA THR A 1145 31.73 0.18 55.41
C THR A 1145 31.66 0.64 53.96
N VAL A 1146 30.53 1.23 53.54
CA VAL A 1146 30.37 1.90 52.26
C VAL A 1146 31.38 3.05 52.15
N ALA A 1147 32.18 3.05 51.09
CA ALA A 1147 33.21 4.06 50.84
C ALA A 1147 32.72 5.25 50.02
N SER A 1148 31.47 5.21 49.53
CA SER A 1148 30.83 6.31 48.80
C SER A 1148 30.43 7.45 49.76
N PRO A 1149 30.46 8.72 49.31
CA PRO A 1149 30.09 9.86 50.16
C PRO A 1149 28.60 9.83 50.56
N PRO A 1150 28.19 10.60 51.59
CA PRO A 1150 26.78 10.75 51.94
C PRO A 1150 25.95 11.29 50.76
N GLY A 1151 24.80 10.68 50.50
CA GLY A 1151 23.92 11.01 49.38
C GLY A 1151 22.50 10.48 49.63
N ARG A 1152 21.49 11.08 48.99
CA ARG A 1152 20.09 10.63 49.12
C ARG A 1152 19.86 9.28 48.45
N TYR A 1153 20.51 9.05 47.31
CA TYR A 1153 20.38 7.86 46.50
C TYR A 1153 21.65 7.01 46.57
N PHE A 1154 21.49 5.69 46.48
CA PHE A 1154 22.57 4.71 46.53
C PHE A 1154 22.36 3.61 45.50
N GLN A 1155 23.47 3.08 44.98
CA GLN A 1155 23.51 1.92 44.11
C GLN A 1155 24.77 1.11 44.44
N TYR A 1156 24.69 -0.23 44.39
CA TYR A 1156 25.88 -1.07 44.31
C TYR A 1156 25.97 -1.74 42.93
N ARG A 1157 27.18 -2.17 42.58
CA ARG A 1157 27.38 -3.20 41.56
C ARG A 1157 28.10 -4.39 42.17
N ALA A 1158 27.56 -5.58 41.95
CA ALA A 1158 28.20 -6.84 42.30
C ALA A 1158 28.88 -7.39 41.06
N ILE A 1159 30.15 -7.74 41.16
CA ILE A 1159 30.94 -8.34 40.09
C ILE A 1159 31.27 -9.77 40.52
N LEU A 1160 30.82 -10.73 39.72
CA LEU A 1160 31.12 -12.14 39.84
C LEU A 1160 32.23 -12.46 38.82
N THR A 1161 33.23 -13.26 39.18
CA THR A 1161 34.23 -13.78 38.23
C THR A 1161 34.56 -15.24 38.49
N SER A 1162 34.97 -15.95 37.44
CA SER A 1162 35.59 -17.28 37.53
C SER A 1162 36.74 -17.44 36.55
N GLU A 1163 37.77 -18.17 36.98
CA GLU A 1163 38.91 -18.59 36.17
C GLU A 1163 38.67 -19.95 35.49
N ASP A 1164 37.74 -20.74 36.03
CA ASP A 1164 37.27 -22.04 35.54
C ASP A 1164 35.76 -21.96 35.17
N PRO A 1165 35.36 -22.20 33.90
CA PRO A 1165 33.96 -22.21 33.50
C PRO A 1165 33.05 -23.21 34.24
N ALA A 1166 33.61 -24.28 34.82
CA ALA A 1166 32.85 -25.24 35.64
C ALA A 1166 32.55 -24.69 37.06
N ALA A 1167 33.47 -23.90 37.63
CA ALA A 1167 33.30 -23.26 38.92
C ALA A 1167 32.40 -22.02 38.83
N ARG A 1168 31.23 -22.05 39.47
CA ARG A 1168 30.27 -20.93 39.48
C ARG A 1168 30.18 -20.25 40.85
N PRO A 1169 30.55 -18.96 40.99
CA PRO A 1169 30.20 -18.18 42.17
C PRO A 1169 28.69 -17.94 42.21
N VAL A 1170 28.13 -17.85 43.42
CA VAL A 1170 26.71 -17.57 43.65
C VAL A 1170 26.56 -16.48 44.69
N LEU A 1171 25.74 -15.46 44.42
CA LEU A 1171 25.42 -14.36 45.35
C LEU A 1171 23.92 -14.42 45.66
N SER A 1172 23.54 -14.47 46.94
CA SER A 1172 22.14 -14.74 47.37
C SER A 1172 21.51 -13.65 48.25
N GLU A 1173 22.31 -12.82 48.92
CA GLU A 1173 21.82 -11.64 49.65
C GLU A 1173 22.78 -10.47 49.41
N VAL A 1174 22.25 -9.26 49.22
CA VAL A 1174 22.97 -8.01 49.47
C VAL A 1174 22.14 -7.13 50.40
N ALA A 1175 22.73 -6.64 51.48
CA ALA A 1175 22.10 -5.72 52.42
C ALA A 1175 23.03 -4.57 52.80
N VAL A 1176 22.48 -3.36 52.93
CA VAL A 1176 23.20 -2.16 53.38
C VAL A 1176 22.44 -1.47 54.51
N VAL A 1177 23.17 -1.14 55.57
CA VAL A 1177 22.66 -0.31 56.67
C VAL A 1177 22.84 1.16 56.31
N TYR A 1178 21.85 2.02 56.56
CA TYR A 1178 21.95 3.46 56.29
C TYR A 1178 21.22 4.32 57.32
N LEU A 1179 21.70 5.55 57.52
CA LEU A 1179 21.12 6.53 58.41
C LEU A 1179 20.81 7.83 57.65
N ALA A 1180 19.53 8.07 57.39
CA ALA A 1180 19.04 9.31 56.79
C ALA A 1180 19.25 10.50 57.75
N HIS A 1181 19.79 11.63 57.27
CA HIS A 1181 19.95 12.81 58.12
C HIS A 1181 18.58 13.32 58.61
N ASN A 1182 18.51 13.65 59.91
CA ASN A 1182 17.40 14.37 60.49
C ASN A 1182 17.29 15.75 59.84
N GLN A 1183 16.18 15.99 59.14
CA GLN A 1183 15.74 17.35 58.81
C GLN A 1183 15.21 18.01 60.10
N LYS A 1184 15.25 19.35 60.19
CA LYS A 1184 14.46 20.06 61.21
C LYS A 1184 12.98 19.69 61.03
N PRO A 1185 12.18 19.67 62.12
CA PRO A 1185 10.73 19.62 61.99
C PRO A 1185 10.23 20.73 61.05
N LYS A 1186 9.15 20.42 60.32
CA LYS A 1186 8.34 21.42 59.61
C LYS A 1186 7.32 22.01 60.58
#